data_AF-A0A817K478-F1
#
_entry.id   AF-A0A817K478-F1
#
_cell.length_a   1.000
_cell.length_b   1.000
_cell.length_c   1.000
_cell.angle_alpha   90.00
_cell.angle_beta   90.00
_cell.angle_gamma   90.00
#
_symmetry.space_group_name_H-M   'P 1'
#
loop_
_entity.id
_entity.type
_entity.pdbx_description
1 polymer ?
#
loop_
_entity_poly.entity_id
_entity_poly.type
_entity_poly.pdbx_seq_one_letter_code
_entity_poly.pdbx_strand_id
1 'polypeptide(L)'
;MNNELNKRVLNSSPLGELEFWHERSIRITSILEQMKKDDVMKIIHILQGIDSPSLSGFNNVKLQLQSYLLEATDNYKFLLTIERHLKTLQMTKSFQTIINMLPNLMQGLKTIWTMSKHYNKDERFVPLMEKIANEIINRVRQTIDIRTLLSSNTLNEAKNICYQAKQLLLQWKIEYQNTRSKLENDKRNFSTWNFEHRILFDKTDYMSQICDDLIQMLSNLNEFYDIFGLEMKIVTGEEQMVDRVLEHVSDFKKTFLSCHFDIFNRENSQQWYSFIEEFKYRSSIIEQEAKIFIHASFTQLRSSETALDMLMKFQQIDTTHILAYEMIQQFTAILLQYCKEIDEIDDLFIKYKDNPPIFKGFPPIAGAIQWTRFLFTRIKLPMIKFRSIDRLLQSEQGTTAKHRFMEIGIALKEYEEELYTKWLNNIIKYLPIYLKQNEYYKFETVLTIDVHTRDTVDILIRNDINEPHDFSWQCQLRFYWLSKEDNLFLQQCNGKFEYSYEYMGLNGRLVIAPLTDRIYLTVTQALSVFPGCAQAGPSGNGKTESIKDLGKAMSVMCVVTNCGEAIDYQSIGKNLNGLCQTGAWGCFDEIVFEHNEIQLLSTVGIFVTMNPGYVGQTELLESYHYNWSLRSFKTILSMTGYLKRTSMKEDPEEIVLLRAFRHMNIPKFIYDDVNLFLTLLNDLFPNIHCPEISHENLNRIIKEILIKPQYILVSEPLIQQEWLIKSMITIHQPVLFVGDTGSSKTATILSYIRNFDSQYTNLILNFSSRTKSIDVQRSIESQLEKRSKDTYGPTAGTKLIIFLDDISMPKIDQYGTQQSIALLKLLIEKHGMYERTGELNWKFITDIDWIAAMSTPGNELL
;
A
#
# COMPACT_ATOMS: atom_id res chain seq x y z
N MET A 1 9.65 -18.96 68.48
CA MET A 1 10.51 -19.85 67.65
C MET A 1 9.72 -21.03 67.08
N ASN A 2 9.17 -21.92 67.91
CA ASN A 2 8.39 -23.09 67.43
C ASN A 2 7.13 -22.73 66.60
N ASN A 3 6.46 -21.61 66.90
CA ASN A 3 5.30 -21.15 66.11
C ASN A 3 5.66 -20.55 64.74
N GLU A 4 6.92 -20.13 64.52
CA GLU A 4 7.40 -19.62 63.22
C GLU A 4 7.97 -20.73 62.33
N LEU A 5 8.51 -21.79 62.95
CA LEU A 5 9.02 -22.97 62.24
C LEU A 5 7.91 -23.80 61.55
N ASN A 6 6.68 -23.74 62.08
CA ASN A 6 5.54 -24.54 61.61
C ASN A 6 4.57 -23.82 60.66
N LYS A 7 4.82 -22.55 60.31
CA LYS A 7 3.95 -21.83 59.34
C LYS A 7 4.24 -22.32 57.91
N ARG A 8 3.25 -22.97 57.30
CA ARG A 8 3.22 -23.31 55.86
C ARG A 8 2.58 -22.18 55.07
N VAL A 9 2.93 -22.07 53.78
CA VAL A 9 2.31 -21.11 52.86
C VAL A 9 0.82 -21.45 52.71
N LEU A 10 -0.06 -20.58 53.22
CA LEU A 10 -1.52 -20.76 53.16
C LEU A 10 -2.12 -20.34 51.80
N ASN A 11 -1.42 -19.48 51.05
CA ASN A 11 -1.89 -18.96 49.76
C ASN A 11 -1.51 -19.90 48.60
N SER A 12 -2.49 -20.24 47.78
CA SER A 12 -2.36 -21.11 46.60
C SER A 12 -1.71 -20.43 45.38
N SER A 13 -1.48 -19.12 45.43
CA SER A 13 -0.87 -18.35 44.34
C SER A 13 0.67 -18.43 44.36
N PRO A 14 1.34 -18.43 43.19
CA PRO A 14 2.80 -18.28 43.08
C PRO A 14 3.37 -17.04 43.76
N LEU A 15 2.66 -15.91 43.73
CA LEU A 15 3.08 -14.67 44.41
C LEU A 15 3.03 -14.79 45.93
N GLY A 16 2.13 -15.62 46.46
CA GLY A 16 2.05 -15.92 47.89
C GLY A 16 3.30 -16.64 48.42
N GLU A 17 4.03 -17.36 47.56
CA GLU A 17 5.33 -17.95 47.92
C GLU A 17 6.40 -16.86 48.11
N LEU A 18 6.41 -15.86 47.23
CA LEU A 18 7.33 -14.72 47.31
C LEU A 18 7.05 -13.86 48.56
N GLU A 19 5.78 -13.56 48.82
CA GLU A 19 5.34 -12.83 50.01
C GLU A 19 5.74 -13.56 51.30
N PHE A 20 5.58 -14.88 51.34
CA PHE A 20 5.98 -15.68 52.50
C PHE A 20 7.46 -15.53 52.84
N TRP A 21 8.36 -15.64 51.85
CA TRP A 21 9.80 -15.49 52.08
C TRP A 21 10.19 -14.04 52.44
N HIS A 22 9.48 -13.06 51.87
CA HIS A 22 9.64 -11.65 52.23
C HIS A 22 9.26 -11.39 53.70
N GLU A 23 8.05 -11.78 54.12
CA GLU A 23 7.58 -11.61 55.49
C GLU A 23 8.46 -12.33 56.49
N ARG A 24 8.90 -13.55 56.16
CA ARG A 24 9.80 -14.34 57.00
C ARG A 24 11.14 -13.62 57.21
N SER A 25 11.70 -13.01 56.16
CA SER A 25 12.94 -12.24 56.26
C SER A 25 12.79 -11.00 57.17
N ILE A 26 11.67 -10.27 57.05
CA ILE A 26 11.37 -9.09 57.87
C ILE A 26 11.19 -9.49 59.35
N ARG A 27 10.42 -10.54 59.63
CA ARG A 27 10.17 -11.02 61.00
C ARG A 27 11.46 -11.47 61.70
N ILE A 28 12.30 -12.24 61.02
CA ILE A 28 13.58 -12.69 61.59
C ILE A 28 14.54 -11.51 61.80
N THR A 29 14.57 -10.54 60.87
CA THR A 29 15.37 -9.31 61.02
C THR A 29 14.93 -8.52 62.25
N SER A 30 13.61 -8.33 62.44
CA SER A 30 13.08 -7.63 63.61
C SER A 30 13.47 -8.31 64.93
N ILE A 31 13.46 -9.65 64.99
CA ILE A 31 13.88 -10.40 66.18
C ILE A 31 15.39 -10.20 66.43
N LEU A 32 16.22 -10.26 65.39
CA LEU A 32 17.67 -10.05 65.52
C LEU A 32 18.03 -8.60 65.92
N GLU A 33 17.27 -7.60 65.48
CA GLU A 33 17.43 -6.21 65.91
C GLU A 33 17.03 -6.00 67.37
N GLN A 34 15.96 -6.65 67.82
CA GLN A 34 15.57 -6.63 69.24
C GLN A 34 16.68 -7.20 70.14
N MET A 35 17.43 -8.21 69.67
CA MET A 35 18.56 -8.79 70.38
C MET A 35 19.81 -7.88 70.43
N LYS A 36 19.86 -6.81 69.63
CA LYS A 36 20.95 -5.83 69.63
C LYS A 36 20.67 -4.59 70.49
N LYS A 37 19.49 -4.49 71.12
CA LYS A 37 19.16 -3.37 72.01
C LYS A 37 20.14 -3.29 73.19
N ASP A 38 20.47 -2.07 73.59
CA ASP A 38 21.46 -1.81 74.65
C ASP A 38 21.16 -2.53 75.96
N ASP A 39 19.89 -2.66 76.33
CA ASP A 39 19.47 -3.35 77.56
C ASP A 39 19.76 -4.87 77.50
N VAL A 40 19.58 -5.48 76.33
CA VAL A 40 19.87 -6.90 76.10
C VAL A 40 21.38 -7.14 76.06
N MET A 41 22.14 -6.22 75.47
CA MET A 41 23.60 -6.28 75.44
C MET A 41 24.23 -6.15 76.83
N LYS A 42 23.66 -5.29 77.70
CA LYS A 42 24.06 -5.20 79.13
C LYS A 42 23.82 -6.51 79.88
N ILE A 43 22.65 -7.14 79.67
CA ILE A 43 22.33 -8.45 80.29
C ILE A 43 23.30 -9.54 79.79
N ILE A 44 23.62 -9.57 78.50
CA ILE A 44 24.61 -10.51 77.94
C ILE A 44 26.00 -10.30 78.57
N HIS A 45 26.42 -9.06 78.81
CA HIS A 45 27.71 -8.76 79.43
C HIS A 45 27.78 -9.20 80.90
N ILE A 46 26.68 -9.03 81.66
CA ILE A 46 26.56 -9.54 83.03
C ILE A 46 26.62 -11.07 83.05
N LEU A 47 25.91 -11.73 82.13
CA LEU A 47 25.90 -13.20 82.02
C LEU A 47 27.25 -13.78 81.57
N GLN A 48 28.03 -13.04 80.78
CA GLN A 48 29.41 -13.37 80.41
C GLN A 48 30.36 -13.29 81.61
N GLY A 49 30.17 -12.32 82.52
CA GLY A 49 30.99 -12.20 83.72
C GLY A 49 30.76 -13.30 84.77
N ILE A 50 29.65 -14.06 84.66
CA ILE A 50 29.24 -15.09 85.63
C ILE A 50 29.46 -16.53 85.07
N ASP A 51 29.96 -16.68 83.83
CA ASP A 51 30.09 -17.98 83.14
C ASP A 51 28.78 -18.81 83.14
N SER A 52 27.65 -18.14 82.91
CA SER A 52 26.34 -18.79 82.96
C SER A 52 26.14 -19.81 81.80
N PRO A 53 25.66 -21.04 82.08
CA PRO A 53 25.33 -22.02 81.05
C PRO A 53 24.19 -21.56 80.12
N SER A 54 23.41 -20.54 80.51
CA SER A 54 22.36 -19.96 79.66
C SER A 54 22.91 -19.16 78.47
N LEU A 55 24.18 -18.71 78.53
CA LEU A 55 24.84 -17.95 77.47
C LEU A 55 25.11 -18.82 76.22
N SER A 56 25.49 -20.09 76.41
CA SER A 56 25.74 -21.04 75.32
C SER A 56 24.45 -21.35 74.55
N GLY A 57 23.33 -21.53 75.28
CA GLY A 57 22.00 -21.69 74.70
C GLY A 57 21.54 -20.47 73.89
N PHE A 58 21.75 -19.27 74.43
CA PHE A 58 21.40 -18.01 73.76
C PHE A 58 22.22 -17.78 72.48
N ASN A 59 23.54 -18.03 72.52
CA ASN A 59 24.41 -17.89 71.35
C ASN A 59 24.09 -18.92 70.26
N ASN A 60 23.72 -20.15 70.62
CA ASN A 60 23.29 -21.16 69.67
C ASN A 60 21.99 -20.74 68.94
N VAL A 61 20.99 -20.24 69.69
CA VAL A 61 19.75 -19.71 69.10
C VAL A 61 20.02 -18.49 68.21
N LYS A 62 20.94 -17.61 68.60
CA LYS A 62 21.35 -16.45 67.78
C LYS A 62 21.98 -16.89 66.46
N LEU A 63 22.87 -17.89 66.48
CA LEU A 63 23.49 -18.46 65.28
C LEU A 63 22.45 -19.13 64.37
N GLN A 64 21.48 -19.86 64.95
CA GLN A 64 20.36 -20.45 64.20
C GLN A 64 19.47 -19.37 63.56
N LEU A 65 19.18 -18.28 64.26
CA LEU A 65 18.40 -17.17 63.68
C LEU A 65 19.16 -16.48 62.54
N GLN A 66 20.48 -16.35 62.65
CA GLN A 66 21.31 -15.80 61.56
C GLN A 66 21.34 -16.71 60.34
N SER A 67 21.41 -18.04 60.51
CA SER A 67 21.35 -18.97 59.39
C SER A 67 19.97 -18.97 58.71
N TYR A 68 18.88 -18.89 59.48
CA TYR A 68 17.52 -18.77 58.92
C TYR A 68 17.28 -17.42 58.22
N LEU A 69 17.88 -16.33 58.68
CA LEU A 69 17.83 -15.05 57.98
C LEU A 69 18.54 -15.14 56.63
N LEU A 70 19.72 -15.77 56.60
CA LEU A 70 20.47 -15.96 55.37
C LEU A 70 19.68 -16.80 54.36
N GLU A 71 19.08 -17.90 54.82
CA GLU A 71 18.18 -18.73 54.00
C GLU A 71 16.98 -17.93 53.46
N ALA A 72 16.29 -17.16 54.32
CA ALA A 72 15.11 -16.42 53.91
C ALA A 72 15.43 -15.28 52.93
N THR A 73 16.54 -14.57 53.15
CA THR A 73 16.97 -13.46 52.29
C THR A 73 17.50 -13.94 50.94
N ASP A 74 18.25 -15.04 50.88
CA ASP A 74 18.68 -15.62 49.60
C ASP A 74 17.49 -16.14 48.79
N ASN A 75 16.58 -16.90 49.43
CA ASN A 75 15.39 -17.41 48.76
C ASN A 75 14.51 -16.27 48.21
N TYR A 76 14.30 -15.21 49.00
CA TYR A 76 13.55 -14.04 48.55
C TYR A 76 14.23 -13.35 47.35
N LYS A 77 15.55 -13.14 47.38
CA LYS A 77 16.29 -12.54 46.24
C LYS A 77 16.16 -13.37 44.96
N PHE A 78 16.26 -14.69 45.05
CA PHE A 78 16.10 -15.57 43.89
C PHE A 78 14.66 -15.54 43.35
N LEU A 79 13.64 -15.57 44.22
CA LEU A 79 12.23 -15.47 43.80
C LEU A 79 11.88 -14.09 43.22
N LEU A 80 12.53 -13.01 43.69
CA LEU A 80 12.35 -11.66 43.16
C LEU A 80 12.69 -11.58 41.66
N THR A 81 13.62 -12.43 41.17
CA THR A 81 14.00 -12.46 39.75
C THR A 81 12.85 -12.83 38.81
N ILE A 82 11.87 -13.59 39.30
CA ILE A 82 10.70 -14.03 38.51
C ILE A 82 9.42 -13.24 38.82
N GLU A 83 9.44 -12.29 39.77
CA GLU A 83 8.26 -11.54 40.23
C GLU A 83 7.48 -10.87 39.09
N ARG A 84 8.20 -10.21 38.17
CA ARG A 84 7.58 -9.54 37.01
C ARG A 84 6.77 -10.52 36.15
N HIS A 85 7.33 -11.72 35.92
CA HIS A 85 6.69 -12.77 35.13
C HIS A 85 5.44 -13.31 35.83
N LEU A 86 5.49 -13.49 37.16
CA LEU A 86 4.35 -13.93 37.97
C LEU A 86 3.22 -12.89 38.00
N LYS A 87 3.55 -11.58 38.08
CA LYS A 87 2.55 -10.50 37.98
C LYS A 87 1.89 -10.46 36.60
N THR A 88 2.67 -10.62 35.53
CA THR A 88 2.14 -10.69 34.16
C THR A 88 1.17 -11.86 34.00
N LEU A 89 1.47 -13.02 34.59
CA LEU A 89 0.60 -14.19 34.54
C LEU A 89 -0.76 -13.94 35.20
N GLN A 90 -0.80 -13.18 36.30
CA GLN A 90 -2.03 -12.88 37.03
C GLN A 90 -2.85 -11.73 36.41
N MET A 91 -2.18 -10.67 35.91
CA MET A 91 -2.87 -9.44 35.48
C MET A 91 -3.30 -9.43 34.01
N THR A 92 -2.65 -10.23 33.16
CA THR A 92 -2.80 -10.11 31.70
C THR A 92 -4.00 -10.89 31.17
N LYS A 93 -4.82 -10.24 30.34
CA LYS A 93 -5.97 -10.91 29.69
C LYS A 93 -5.59 -11.72 28.45
N SER A 94 -4.58 -11.29 27.70
CA SER A 94 -4.16 -11.93 26.44
C SER A 94 -3.32 -13.20 26.68
N PHE A 95 -3.71 -14.30 26.05
CA PHE A 95 -2.94 -15.55 26.06
C PHE A 95 -1.59 -15.42 25.33
N GLN A 96 -1.53 -14.66 24.23
CA GLN A 96 -0.30 -14.50 23.45
C GLN A 96 0.83 -13.84 24.25
N THR A 97 0.49 -12.86 25.09
CA THR A 97 1.47 -12.21 25.95
C THR A 97 2.05 -13.18 26.98
N ILE A 98 1.22 -14.10 27.50
CA ILE A 98 1.68 -15.14 28.43
C ILE A 98 2.57 -16.15 27.69
N ILE A 99 2.17 -16.61 26.51
CA ILE A 99 2.95 -17.52 25.66
C ILE A 99 4.35 -16.97 25.39
N ASN A 100 4.46 -15.71 24.97
CA ASN A 100 5.74 -15.06 24.68
C ASN A 100 6.62 -14.89 25.93
N MET A 101 6.00 -14.88 27.12
CA MET A 101 6.67 -14.70 28.41
C MET A 101 7.20 -16.01 29.00
N LEU A 102 6.56 -17.15 28.71
CA LEU A 102 6.90 -18.47 29.26
C LEU A 102 8.38 -18.88 29.10
N PRO A 103 9.06 -18.65 27.96
CA PRO A 103 10.49 -18.99 27.83
C PRO A 103 11.36 -18.26 28.85
N ASN A 104 11.07 -16.98 29.11
CA ASN A 104 11.81 -16.15 30.06
C ASN A 104 11.53 -16.56 31.51
N LEU A 105 10.28 -16.90 31.82
CA LEU A 105 9.92 -17.45 33.13
C LEU A 105 10.65 -18.77 33.38
N MET A 106 10.69 -19.67 32.40
CA MET A 106 11.36 -20.97 32.51
C MET A 106 12.88 -20.82 32.67
N GLN A 107 13.48 -19.83 32.01
CA GLN A 107 14.90 -19.48 32.20
C GLN A 107 15.17 -18.89 33.60
N GLY A 108 14.25 -18.10 34.16
CA GLY A 108 14.31 -17.63 35.54
C GLY A 108 14.26 -18.80 36.53
N LEU A 109 13.31 -19.72 36.35
CA LEU A 109 13.19 -20.94 37.15
C LEU A 109 14.43 -21.83 37.04
N LYS A 110 15.02 -21.95 35.84
CA LYS A 110 16.32 -22.62 35.62
C LYS A 110 17.41 -22.02 36.50
N THR A 111 17.51 -20.70 36.54
CA THR A 111 18.53 -19.97 37.32
C THR A 111 18.34 -20.20 38.81
N ILE A 112 17.10 -20.22 39.30
CA ILE A 112 16.78 -20.50 40.71
C ILE A 112 17.23 -21.93 41.08
N TRP A 113 16.95 -22.92 40.24
CA TRP A 113 17.34 -24.31 40.50
C TRP A 113 18.86 -24.53 40.54
N THR A 114 19.61 -23.89 39.62
CA THR A 114 21.05 -24.13 39.50
C THR A 114 21.88 -23.31 40.48
N MET A 115 21.47 -22.08 40.81
CA MET A 115 22.27 -21.14 41.60
C MET A 115 21.82 -20.99 43.06
N SER A 116 20.56 -21.31 43.38
CA SER A 116 20.09 -21.19 44.76
C SER A 116 20.66 -22.30 45.63
N LYS A 117 21.22 -21.94 46.79
CA LYS A 117 21.76 -22.90 47.77
C LYS A 117 20.69 -23.50 48.67
N HIS A 118 19.55 -22.83 48.80
CA HIS A 118 18.52 -23.15 49.78
C HIS A 118 17.15 -23.44 49.16
N TYR A 119 16.88 -22.96 47.94
CA TYR A 119 15.60 -23.14 47.24
C TYR A 119 15.60 -24.31 46.24
N ASN A 120 16.77 -24.81 45.87
CA ASN A 120 16.99 -25.92 44.92
C ASN A 120 16.64 -27.30 45.48
N LYS A 121 15.57 -27.40 46.28
CA LYS A 121 15.08 -28.65 46.87
C LYS A 121 13.71 -28.97 46.30
N ASP A 122 13.46 -30.24 45.99
CA ASP A 122 12.19 -30.72 45.43
C ASP A 122 10.99 -30.28 46.27
N GLU A 123 11.11 -30.37 47.60
CA GLU A 123 10.08 -29.99 48.59
C GLU A 123 9.59 -28.53 48.47
N ARG A 124 10.36 -27.65 47.83
CA ARG A 124 10.06 -26.22 47.66
C ARG A 124 9.84 -25.83 46.22
N PHE A 125 10.63 -26.41 45.31
CA PHE A 125 10.58 -26.09 43.90
C PHE A 125 9.35 -26.68 43.19
N VAL A 126 9.00 -27.94 43.50
CA VAL A 126 7.83 -28.61 42.91
C VAL A 126 6.52 -27.89 43.28
N PRO A 127 6.26 -27.53 44.55
CA PRO A 127 5.07 -26.74 44.89
C PRO A 127 4.99 -25.39 44.17
N LEU A 128 6.12 -24.70 43.95
CA LEU A 128 6.12 -23.44 43.19
C LEU A 128 5.70 -23.67 41.72
N MET A 129 6.26 -24.70 41.08
CA MET A 129 5.89 -25.09 39.72
C MET A 129 4.42 -25.50 39.60
N GLU A 130 3.91 -26.24 40.59
CA GLU A 130 2.50 -26.61 40.67
C GLU A 130 1.59 -25.38 40.82
N LYS A 131 1.96 -24.41 41.67
CA LYS A 131 1.24 -23.14 41.80
C LYS A 131 1.21 -22.36 40.48
N ILE A 132 2.31 -22.33 39.73
CA ILE A 132 2.37 -21.65 38.42
C ILE A 132 1.46 -22.36 37.41
N ALA A 133 1.50 -23.69 37.35
CA ALA A 133 0.61 -24.47 36.49
C ALA A 133 -0.88 -24.25 36.85
N ASN A 134 -1.21 -24.21 38.15
CA ASN A 134 -2.57 -23.91 38.62
C ASN A 134 -3.03 -22.49 38.25
N GLU A 135 -2.13 -21.51 38.23
CA GLU A 135 -2.46 -20.15 37.80
C GLU A 135 -2.75 -20.08 36.29
N ILE A 136 -1.97 -20.79 35.46
CA ILE A 136 -2.23 -20.94 34.02
C ILE A 136 -3.62 -21.59 33.79
N ILE A 137 -3.91 -22.65 34.54
CA ILE A 137 -5.20 -23.34 34.53
C ILE A 137 -6.35 -22.38 34.87
N ASN A 138 -6.21 -21.60 35.95
CA ASN A 138 -7.23 -20.64 36.36
C ASN A 138 -7.47 -19.58 35.29
N ARG A 139 -6.41 -19.15 34.59
CA ARG A 139 -6.52 -18.18 33.49
C ARG A 139 -7.30 -18.71 32.29
N VAL A 140 -7.08 -19.97 31.93
CA VAL A 140 -7.85 -20.65 30.87
C VAL A 140 -9.32 -20.81 31.30
N ARG A 141 -9.56 -21.30 32.52
CA ARG A 141 -10.90 -21.53 33.07
C ARG A 141 -11.75 -20.25 33.21
N GLN A 142 -11.14 -19.12 33.52
CA GLN A 142 -11.84 -17.83 33.58
C GLN A 142 -12.21 -17.25 32.21
N THR A 143 -11.50 -17.66 31.16
CA THR A 143 -11.68 -17.11 29.81
C THR A 143 -12.58 -18.00 28.96
N ILE A 144 -12.55 -19.32 29.17
CA ILE A 144 -13.38 -20.30 28.47
C ILE A 144 -14.51 -20.72 29.41
N ASP A 145 -15.63 -20.01 29.33
CA ASP A 145 -16.92 -20.47 29.87
C ASP A 145 -17.85 -20.75 28.68
N ILE A 146 -18.29 -22.01 28.53
CA ILE A 146 -19.11 -22.48 27.38
C ILE A 146 -20.32 -21.59 27.14
N ARG A 147 -20.96 -21.09 28.21
CA ARG A 147 -22.19 -20.30 28.09
C ARG A 147 -21.93 -18.94 27.46
N THR A 148 -20.84 -18.29 27.85
CA THR A 148 -20.44 -16.99 27.33
C THR A 148 -19.77 -17.14 25.96
N LEU A 149 -18.88 -18.12 25.79
CA LEU A 149 -18.11 -18.37 24.57
C LEU A 149 -18.99 -18.47 23.32
N LEU A 150 -20.13 -19.15 23.40
CA LEU A 150 -21.04 -19.34 22.27
C LEU A 150 -22.11 -18.24 22.12
N SER A 151 -22.37 -17.46 23.18
CA SER A 151 -23.41 -16.42 23.17
C SER A 151 -22.86 -15.02 22.84
N SER A 152 -21.64 -14.69 23.26
CA SER A 152 -21.05 -13.36 23.08
C SER A 152 -20.13 -13.24 21.86
N ASN A 153 -19.75 -14.34 21.23
CA ASN A 153 -18.74 -14.36 20.16
C ASN A 153 -19.25 -15.08 18.91
N THR A 154 -18.68 -14.71 17.77
CA THR A 154 -18.83 -15.50 16.53
C THR A 154 -18.12 -16.86 16.67
N LEU A 155 -18.55 -17.87 15.92
CA LEU A 155 -17.97 -19.23 16.00
C LEU A 155 -16.45 -19.22 15.72
N ASN A 156 -15.99 -18.38 14.80
CA ASN A 156 -14.57 -18.22 14.48
C ASN A 156 -13.76 -17.56 15.60
N GLU A 157 -14.29 -16.54 16.27
CA GLU A 157 -13.65 -15.94 17.44
C GLU A 157 -13.57 -16.92 18.61
N ALA A 158 -14.65 -17.67 18.86
CA ALA A 158 -14.69 -18.73 19.87
C ALA A 158 -13.62 -19.80 19.59
N LYS A 159 -13.49 -20.24 18.32
CA LYS A 159 -12.47 -21.21 17.88
C LYS A 159 -11.06 -20.69 18.13
N ASN A 160 -10.80 -19.41 17.81
CA ASN A 160 -9.50 -18.78 18.03
C ASN A 160 -9.13 -18.67 19.52
N ILE A 161 -10.10 -18.36 20.39
CA ILE A 161 -9.86 -18.31 21.85
C ILE A 161 -9.48 -19.69 22.38
N CYS A 162 -10.20 -20.75 21.99
CA CYS A 162 -9.87 -22.13 22.36
C CYS A 162 -8.50 -22.55 21.82
N TYR A 163 -8.16 -22.16 20.60
CA TYR A 163 -6.84 -22.42 20.00
C TYR A 163 -5.72 -21.77 20.81
N GLN A 164 -5.84 -20.48 21.15
CA GLN A 164 -4.83 -19.78 21.94
C GLN A 164 -4.68 -20.37 23.35
N ALA A 165 -5.78 -20.80 23.98
CA ALA A 165 -5.73 -21.48 25.27
C ALA A 165 -5.00 -22.83 25.18
N LYS A 166 -5.30 -23.64 24.15
CA LYS A 166 -4.57 -24.90 23.86
C LYS A 166 -3.08 -24.64 23.67
N GLN A 167 -2.71 -23.64 22.86
CA GLN A 167 -1.32 -23.26 22.63
C GLN A 167 -0.61 -22.86 23.93
N LEU A 168 -1.26 -22.09 24.80
CA LEU A 168 -0.69 -21.72 26.10
C LEU A 168 -0.38 -22.95 26.97
N LEU A 169 -1.32 -23.89 27.07
CA LEU A 169 -1.16 -25.11 27.87
C LEU A 169 -0.04 -26.01 27.32
N LEU A 170 0.05 -26.15 26.00
CA LEU A 170 1.11 -26.90 25.33
C LEU A 170 2.48 -26.23 25.46
N GLN A 171 2.54 -24.90 25.30
CA GLN A 171 3.79 -24.14 25.39
C GLN A 171 4.44 -24.29 26.77
N TRP A 172 3.64 -24.31 27.85
CA TRP A 172 4.13 -24.58 29.21
C TRP A 172 4.92 -25.89 29.29
N LYS A 173 4.37 -26.97 28.70
CA LYS A 173 5.00 -28.29 28.67
C LYS A 173 6.23 -28.34 27.76
N ILE A 174 6.16 -27.70 26.59
CA ILE A 174 7.26 -27.61 25.63
C ILE A 174 8.45 -26.87 26.26
N GLU A 175 8.24 -25.72 26.88
CA GLU A 175 9.32 -24.94 27.49
C GLU A 175 9.98 -25.68 28.67
N TYR A 176 9.20 -26.43 29.45
CA TYR A 176 9.73 -27.30 30.49
C TYR A 176 10.64 -28.39 29.91
N GLN A 177 10.18 -29.09 28.86
CA GLN A 177 10.96 -30.15 28.20
C GLN A 177 12.24 -29.58 27.57
N ASN A 178 12.13 -28.45 26.86
CA ASN A 178 13.28 -27.75 26.27
C ASN A 178 14.32 -27.37 27.33
N THR A 179 13.87 -26.85 28.47
CA THR A 179 14.75 -26.45 29.58
C THR A 179 15.42 -27.65 30.23
N ARG A 180 14.68 -28.76 30.41
CA ARG A 180 15.22 -30.02 30.90
C ARG A 180 16.28 -30.60 29.97
N SER A 181 16.00 -30.69 28.66
CA SER A 181 16.98 -31.19 27.68
C SER A 181 18.25 -30.33 27.62
N LYS A 182 18.11 -29.00 27.76
CA LYS A 182 19.26 -28.08 27.87
C LYS A 182 20.10 -28.31 29.13
N LEU A 183 19.49 -28.77 30.23
CA LEU A 183 20.21 -29.09 31.46
C LEU A 183 20.90 -30.46 31.39
N GLU A 184 20.25 -31.46 30.79
CA GLU A 184 20.82 -32.80 30.59
C GLU A 184 22.03 -32.78 29.64
N ASN A 185 22.05 -31.87 28.67
CA ASN A 185 23.16 -31.71 27.72
C ASN A 185 24.34 -30.89 28.28
N ASP A 186 24.17 -30.19 29.41
CA ASP A 186 25.23 -29.36 29.99
C ASP A 186 26.11 -30.18 30.94
N LYS A 187 27.24 -30.67 30.43
CA LYS A 187 28.21 -31.52 31.15
C LYS A 187 28.80 -30.89 32.42
N ARG A 188 28.55 -29.60 32.68
CA ARG A 188 29.03 -28.87 33.86
C ARG A 188 28.05 -28.86 35.04
N ASN A 189 26.80 -29.28 34.85
CA ASN A 189 25.77 -29.27 35.87
C ASN A 189 25.45 -30.69 36.39
N PHE A 190 25.53 -30.88 37.70
CA PHE A 190 25.25 -32.17 38.37
C PHE A 190 23.80 -32.30 38.90
N SER A 191 22.97 -31.26 38.73
CA SER A 191 21.59 -31.21 39.25
C SER A 191 20.59 -31.76 38.23
N THR A 192 19.86 -32.81 38.59
CA THR A 192 18.83 -33.42 37.72
C THR A 192 17.49 -32.71 37.84
N TRP A 193 16.93 -32.26 36.72
CA TRP A 193 15.59 -31.64 36.63
C TRP A 193 14.55 -32.72 36.29
N ASN A 194 14.23 -33.58 37.26
CA ASN A 194 13.36 -34.75 37.08
C ASN A 194 12.21 -34.76 38.08
N PHE A 195 11.20 -33.92 37.84
CA PHE A 195 9.99 -33.87 38.68
C PHE A 195 8.91 -34.82 38.17
N GLU A 196 7.99 -35.20 39.06
CA GLU A 196 6.87 -36.08 38.73
C GLU A 196 5.91 -35.39 37.74
N HIS A 197 5.87 -35.90 36.51
CA HIS A 197 5.08 -35.34 35.40
C HIS A 197 3.58 -35.22 35.71
N ARG A 198 3.04 -36.15 36.52
CA ARG A 198 1.62 -36.17 36.89
C ARG A 198 1.20 -34.95 37.71
N ILE A 199 2.08 -34.44 38.57
CA ILE A 199 1.76 -33.29 39.42
C ILE A 199 1.71 -32.00 38.58
N LEU A 200 2.56 -31.90 37.57
CA LEU A 200 2.75 -30.67 36.79
C LEU A 200 1.84 -30.56 35.56
N PHE A 201 1.58 -31.67 34.87
CA PHE A 201 0.98 -31.63 33.53
C PHE A 201 -0.37 -32.29 33.40
N ASP A 202 -0.76 -33.16 34.32
CA ASP A 202 -1.97 -33.99 34.17
C ASP A 202 -3.25 -33.15 34.06
N LYS A 203 -3.34 -32.06 34.84
CA LYS A 203 -4.44 -31.09 34.73
C LYS A 203 -4.35 -30.25 33.45
N THR A 204 -3.17 -29.78 33.06
CA THR A 204 -3.00 -28.95 31.85
C THR A 204 -3.22 -29.75 30.57
N ASP A 205 -2.78 -31.02 30.54
CA ASP A 205 -2.95 -31.95 29.43
C ASP A 205 -4.44 -32.27 29.24
N TYR A 206 -5.17 -32.53 30.33
CA TYR A 206 -6.62 -32.72 30.27
C TYR A 206 -7.33 -31.48 29.71
N MET A 207 -7.06 -30.27 30.24
CA MET A 207 -7.65 -29.04 29.70
C MET A 207 -7.30 -28.79 28.23
N SER A 208 -6.09 -29.15 27.82
CA SER A 208 -5.66 -29.04 26.42
C SER A 208 -6.46 -29.98 25.51
N GLN A 209 -6.80 -31.19 25.97
CA GLN A 209 -7.67 -32.11 25.22
C GLN A 209 -9.09 -31.54 25.09
N ILE A 210 -9.65 -31.00 26.18
CA ILE A 210 -10.97 -30.34 26.15
C ILE A 210 -10.99 -29.17 25.15
N CYS A 211 -9.94 -28.35 25.13
CA CYS A 211 -9.82 -27.26 24.16
C CYS A 211 -9.76 -27.79 22.72
N ASP A 212 -9.13 -28.94 22.48
CA ASP A 212 -9.06 -29.57 21.17
C ASP A 212 -10.43 -30.08 20.71
N ASP A 213 -11.15 -30.77 21.61
CA ASP A 213 -12.51 -31.21 21.37
C ASP A 213 -13.42 -30.02 21.03
N LEU A 214 -13.33 -28.92 21.79
CA LEU A 214 -14.08 -27.68 21.51
C LEU A 214 -13.74 -27.07 20.15
N ILE A 215 -12.46 -27.03 19.76
CA ILE A 215 -12.03 -26.53 18.45
C ILE A 215 -12.63 -27.39 17.32
N GLN A 216 -12.57 -28.72 17.46
CA GLN A 216 -13.13 -29.64 16.47
C GLN A 216 -14.64 -29.41 16.32
N MET A 217 -15.36 -29.33 17.44
CA MET A 217 -16.81 -29.09 17.42
C MET A 217 -17.18 -27.74 16.80
N LEU A 218 -16.47 -26.67 17.16
CA LEU A 218 -16.70 -25.34 16.59
C LEU A 218 -16.40 -25.30 15.09
N SER A 219 -15.39 -26.06 14.62
CA SER A 219 -15.12 -26.21 13.19
C SER A 219 -16.29 -26.87 12.47
N ASN A 220 -16.78 -28.00 12.98
CA ASN A 220 -17.92 -28.70 12.40
C ASN A 220 -19.16 -27.79 12.31
N LEU A 221 -19.44 -27.00 13.36
CA LEU A 221 -20.58 -26.06 13.34
C LEU A 221 -20.39 -24.95 12.31
N ASN A 222 -19.18 -24.35 12.23
CA ASN A 222 -18.92 -23.27 11.29
C ASN A 222 -19.05 -23.76 9.83
N GLU A 223 -18.56 -24.98 9.55
CA GLU A 223 -18.68 -25.61 8.22
C GLU A 223 -20.13 -25.77 7.78
N PHE A 224 -21.04 -26.18 8.68
CA PHE A 224 -22.46 -26.27 8.35
C PHE A 224 -23.07 -24.89 8.03
N TYR A 225 -22.72 -23.83 8.75
CA TYR A 225 -23.21 -22.49 8.44
C TYR A 225 -22.65 -21.93 7.13
N ASP A 226 -21.38 -22.20 6.84
CA ASP A 226 -20.74 -21.74 5.61
C ASP A 226 -21.33 -22.46 4.38
N ILE A 227 -21.58 -23.77 4.47
CA ILE A 227 -22.17 -24.57 3.38
C ILE A 227 -23.64 -24.27 3.14
N PHE A 228 -24.44 -24.17 4.21
CA PHE A 228 -25.88 -23.92 4.11
C PHE A 228 -26.25 -22.44 4.18
N GLY A 229 -25.32 -21.56 3.81
CA GLY A 229 -25.54 -20.12 3.74
C GLY A 229 -26.49 -19.68 2.62
N LEU A 230 -26.55 -18.36 2.38
CA LEU A 230 -27.40 -17.73 1.37
C LEU A 230 -27.17 -18.26 -0.06
N GLU A 231 -25.97 -18.73 -0.35
CA GLU A 231 -25.57 -19.15 -1.70
C GLU A 231 -26.24 -20.46 -2.12
N MET A 232 -26.38 -21.41 -1.19
CA MET A 232 -27.11 -22.66 -1.41
C MET A 232 -28.60 -22.40 -1.72
N LYS A 233 -29.20 -21.39 -1.08
CA LYS A 233 -30.59 -21.00 -1.34
C LYS A 233 -30.79 -20.48 -2.76
N ILE A 234 -29.83 -19.70 -3.27
CA ILE A 234 -29.88 -19.11 -4.61
C ILE A 234 -29.82 -20.19 -5.71
N VAL A 235 -28.94 -21.18 -5.54
CA VAL A 235 -28.68 -22.20 -6.57
C VAL A 235 -29.80 -23.25 -6.64
N THR A 236 -30.35 -23.64 -5.50
CA THR A 236 -31.34 -24.73 -5.41
C THR A 236 -32.78 -24.23 -5.51
N GLY A 237 -33.06 -23.01 -5.05
CA GLY A 237 -34.42 -22.47 -4.97
C GLY A 237 -35.33 -23.15 -3.94
N GLU A 238 -34.80 -24.07 -3.11
CA GLU A 238 -35.52 -24.79 -2.05
C GLU A 238 -35.18 -24.23 -0.66
N GLU A 239 -35.57 -22.97 -0.41
CA GLU A 239 -35.23 -22.25 0.83
C GLU A 239 -35.66 -23.00 2.11
N GLN A 240 -36.82 -23.66 2.07
CA GLN A 240 -37.41 -24.37 3.22
C GLN A 240 -36.57 -25.55 3.70
N MET A 241 -35.87 -26.24 2.80
CA MET A 241 -35.02 -27.39 3.15
C MET A 241 -33.73 -26.92 3.81
N VAL A 242 -33.13 -25.86 3.26
CA VAL A 242 -31.94 -25.22 3.83
C VAL A 242 -32.23 -24.69 5.23
N ASP A 243 -33.38 -24.04 5.42
CA ASP A 243 -33.80 -23.53 6.73
C ASP A 243 -34.04 -24.63 7.76
N ARG A 244 -34.55 -25.80 7.35
CA ARG A 244 -34.68 -26.99 8.21
C ARG A 244 -33.33 -27.53 8.68
N VAL A 245 -32.33 -27.62 7.79
CA VAL A 245 -30.97 -28.05 8.15
C VAL A 245 -30.32 -27.03 9.08
N LEU A 246 -30.47 -25.73 8.82
CA LEU A 246 -29.97 -24.67 9.70
C LEU A 246 -30.67 -24.65 11.07
N GLU A 247 -31.97 -24.95 11.12
CA GLU A 247 -32.71 -25.08 12.38
C GLU A 247 -32.17 -26.23 13.22
N HIS A 248 -31.90 -27.39 12.61
CA HIS A 248 -31.19 -28.50 13.27
C HIS A 248 -29.83 -28.05 13.80
N VAL A 249 -29.00 -27.37 13.01
CA VAL A 249 -27.69 -26.82 13.47
C VAL A 249 -27.85 -25.80 14.60
N SER A 250 -28.95 -25.03 14.62
CA SER A 250 -29.27 -24.09 15.70
C SER A 250 -29.64 -24.80 17.01
N ASP A 251 -30.31 -25.95 16.93
CA ASP A 251 -30.63 -26.79 18.09
C ASP A 251 -29.39 -27.45 18.70
N PHE A 252 -28.34 -27.68 17.90
CA PHE A 252 -27.05 -28.10 18.43
C PHE A 252 -26.47 -27.03 19.35
N LYS A 253 -26.56 -25.74 18.98
CA LYS A 253 -26.12 -24.63 19.83
C LYS A 253 -26.86 -24.60 21.18
N LYS A 254 -28.16 -24.95 21.20
CA LYS A 254 -28.96 -25.03 22.44
C LYS A 254 -28.52 -26.18 23.35
N THR A 255 -28.05 -27.29 22.77
CA THR A 255 -27.54 -28.46 23.53
C THR A 255 -26.29 -28.09 24.35
N PHE A 256 -25.49 -27.13 23.89
CA PHE A 256 -24.35 -26.60 24.67
C PHE A 256 -24.77 -25.73 25.86
N LEU A 257 -25.87 -24.99 25.74
CA LEU A 257 -26.40 -24.19 26.84
C LEU A 257 -26.94 -25.05 27.98
N SER A 258 -27.30 -26.31 27.69
CA SER A 258 -27.74 -27.29 28.69
C SER A 258 -26.61 -27.99 29.46
N CYS A 259 -25.34 -27.69 29.19
CA CYS A 259 -24.23 -28.22 30.01
C CYS A 259 -24.18 -27.49 31.38
N HIS A 260 -24.28 -28.27 32.47
CA HIS A 260 -24.34 -27.77 33.86
C HIS A 260 -23.15 -28.23 34.72
N PHE A 261 -22.21 -28.99 34.15
CA PHE A 261 -21.01 -29.46 34.84
C PHE A 261 -19.78 -28.70 34.37
N ASP A 262 -18.76 -28.63 35.22
CA ASP A 262 -17.48 -28.04 34.86
C ASP A 262 -16.66 -29.02 34.00
N ILE A 263 -16.44 -28.65 32.74
CA ILE A 263 -15.70 -29.42 31.73
C ILE A 263 -14.22 -29.56 32.06
N PHE A 264 -13.67 -28.64 32.84
CA PHE A 264 -12.26 -28.60 33.18
C PHE A 264 -11.97 -29.39 34.46
N ASN A 265 -13.00 -29.86 35.17
CA ASN A 265 -12.83 -30.77 36.30
C ASN A 265 -12.69 -32.22 35.82
N ARG A 266 -11.58 -32.86 36.16
CA ARG A 266 -11.25 -34.22 35.75
C ARG A 266 -12.23 -35.28 36.27
N GLU A 267 -12.88 -35.01 37.40
CA GLU A 267 -13.91 -35.90 37.96
C GLU A 267 -15.13 -36.03 37.03
N ASN A 268 -15.37 -35.03 36.18
CA ASN A 268 -16.45 -35.02 35.19
C ASN A 268 -16.02 -35.57 33.82
N SER A 269 -14.81 -36.13 33.69
CA SER A 269 -14.28 -36.59 32.41
C SER A 269 -15.20 -37.58 31.68
N GLN A 270 -15.82 -38.49 32.41
CA GLN A 270 -16.76 -39.46 31.82
C GLN A 270 -18.01 -38.77 31.24
N GLN A 271 -18.53 -37.73 31.91
CA GLN A 271 -19.68 -36.95 31.41
C GLN A 271 -19.31 -36.15 30.15
N TRP A 272 -18.08 -35.59 30.11
CA TRP A 272 -17.58 -34.90 28.93
C TRP A 272 -17.45 -35.82 27.71
N TYR A 273 -16.83 -37.00 27.87
CA TYR A 273 -16.66 -37.92 26.75
C TYR A 273 -18.00 -38.42 26.21
N SER A 274 -18.97 -38.75 27.08
CA SER A 274 -20.32 -39.11 26.63
C SER A 274 -21.01 -37.97 25.89
N PHE A 275 -20.83 -36.72 26.33
CA PHE A 275 -21.36 -35.54 25.63
C PHE A 275 -20.72 -35.36 24.24
N ILE A 276 -19.40 -35.53 24.12
CA ILE A 276 -18.68 -35.46 22.84
C ILE A 276 -19.11 -36.58 21.89
N GLU A 277 -19.29 -37.81 22.39
CA GLU A 277 -19.78 -38.92 21.57
C GLU A 277 -21.19 -38.67 21.05
N GLU A 278 -22.09 -38.16 21.89
CA GLU A 278 -23.43 -37.76 21.47
C GLU A 278 -23.38 -36.64 20.41
N PHE A 279 -22.50 -35.64 20.61
CA PHE A 279 -22.29 -34.58 19.63
C PHE A 279 -21.79 -35.12 18.29
N LYS A 280 -20.77 -35.99 18.30
CA LYS A 280 -20.23 -36.61 17.09
C LYS A 280 -21.27 -37.45 16.36
N TYR A 281 -22.08 -38.21 17.10
CA TYR A 281 -23.18 -39.00 16.54
C TYR A 281 -24.22 -38.11 15.84
N ARG A 282 -24.72 -37.08 16.53
CA ARG A 282 -25.70 -36.17 15.93
C ARG A 282 -25.11 -35.39 14.75
N SER A 283 -23.84 -34.95 14.84
CA SER A 283 -23.13 -34.27 13.75
C SER A 283 -23.04 -35.15 12.50
N SER A 284 -22.84 -36.46 12.67
CA SER A 284 -22.81 -37.42 11.55
C SER A 284 -24.17 -37.57 10.87
N ILE A 285 -25.28 -37.47 11.61
CA ILE A 285 -26.63 -37.50 11.03
C ILE A 285 -26.84 -36.27 10.13
N ILE A 286 -26.53 -35.07 10.62
CA ILE A 286 -26.63 -33.83 9.81
C ILE A 286 -25.74 -33.94 8.58
N GLU A 287 -24.52 -34.48 8.71
CA GLU A 287 -23.63 -34.67 7.58
C GLU A 287 -24.23 -35.60 6.51
N GLN A 288 -24.92 -36.67 6.90
CA GLN A 288 -25.61 -37.55 5.96
C GLN A 288 -26.80 -36.87 5.28
N GLU A 289 -27.62 -36.12 6.04
CA GLU A 289 -28.72 -35.33 5.49
C GLU A 289 -28.20 -34.28 4.49
N ALA A 290 -27.09 -33.62 4.82
CA ALA A 290 -26.40 -32.66 3.97
C ALA A 290 -25.95 -33.28 2.64
N LYS A 291 -25.35 -34.49 2.67
CA LYS A 291 -24.91 -35.20 1.45
C LYS A 291 -26.07 -35.54 0.53
N ILE A 292 -27.15 -36.07 1.10
CA ILE A 292 -28.36 -36.41 0.34
C ILE A 292 -28.94 -35.15 -0.30
N PHE A 293 -28.99 -34.05 0.45
CA PHE A 293 -29.49 -32.76 -0.05
C PHE A 293 -28.61 -32.20 -1.17
N ILE A 294 -27.29 -32.19 -1.02
CA ILE A 294 -26.36 -31.72 -2.05
C ILE A 294 -26.57 -32.53 -3.35
N HIS A 295 -26.63 -33.85 -3.26
CA HIS A 295 -26.88 -34.68 -4.45
C HIS A 295 -28.22 -34.38 -5.11
N ALA A 296 -29.31 -34.24 -4.33
CA ALA A 296 -30.63 -33.91 -4.89
C ALA A 296 -30.64 -32.53 -5.56
N SER A 297 -30.04 -31.54 -4.91
CA SER A 297 -29.96 -30.15 -5.35
C SER A 297 -29.31 -29.97 -6.71
N PHE A 298 -28.21 -30.69 -6.97
CA PHE A 298 -27.46 -30.58 -8.22
C PHE A 298 -28.09 -31.36 -9.39
N THR A 299 -29.17 -32.12 -9.16
CA THR A 299 -29.95 -32.73 -10.26
C THR A 299 -30.95 -31.76 -10.90
N GLN A 300 -31.33 -30.67 -10.21
CA GLN A 300 -32.32 -29.69 -10.67
C GLN A 300 -31.73 -28.27 -10.77
N LEU A 301 -30.52 -28.15 -11.31
CA LEU A 301 -29.87 -26.85 -11.48
C LEU A 301 -30.61 -25.97 -12.50
N ARG A 302 -30.85 -24.70 -12.15
CA ARG A 302 -31.45 -23.71 -13.05
C ARG A 302 -30.45 -23.08 -14.03
N SER A 303 -29.20 -22.93 -13.59
CA SER A 303 -28.14 -22.28 -14.36
C SER A 303 -26.78 -22.88 -14.04
N SER A 304 -26.05 -23.27 -15.08
CA SER A 304 -24.68 -23.79 -14.98
C SER A 304 -23.69 -22.75 -14.43
N GLU A 305 -23.88 -21.48 -14.77
CA GLU A 305 -23.01 -20.39 -14.33
C GLU A 305 -23.09 -20.15 -12.82
N THR A 306 -24.31 -19.98 -12.29
CA THR A 306 -24.51 -19.72 -10.86
C THR A 306 -24.08 -20.91 -9.98
N ALA A 307 -24.32 -22.13 -10.45
CA ALA A 307 -23.88 -23.35 -9.77
C ALA A 307 -22.34 -23.45 -9.74
N LEU A 308 -21.66 -23.02 -10.80
CA LEU A 308 -20.21 -23.00 -10.87
C LEU A 308 -19.60 -21.93 -9.95
N ASP A 309 -20.18 -20.72 -9.90
CA ASP A 309 -19.72 -19.65 -9.02
C ASP A 309 -19.83 -20.06 -7.54
N MET A 310 -20.91 -20.75 -7.18
CA MET A 310 -21.07 -21.34 -5.86
C MET A 310 -19.96 -22.35 -5.57
N LEU A 311 -19.71 -23.33 -6.44
CA LEU A 311 -18.66 -24.33 -6.23
C LEU A 311 -17.26 -23.72 -6.13
N MET A 312 -16.96 -22.69 -6.92
CA MET A 312 -15.67 -21.98 -6.86
C MET A 312 -15.44 -21.31 -5.51
N LYS A 313 -16.49 -20.77 -4.88
CA LYS A 313 -16.39 -20.22 -3.52
C LYS A 313 -16.14 -21.31 -2.48
N PHE A 314 -16.78 -22.47 -2.61
CA PHE A 314 -16.53 -23.62 -1.73
C PHE A 314 -15.11 -24.19 -1.86
N GLN A 315 -14.48 -24.07 -3.03
CA GLN A 315 -13.08 -24.44 -3.21
C GLN A 315 -12.11 -23.53 -2.42
N GLN A 316 -12.52 -22.29 -2.13
CA GLN A 316 -11.73 -21.34 -1.34
C GLN A 316 -11.90 -21.50 0.17
N ILE A 317 -12.92 -22.25 0.60
CA ILE A 317 -13.10 -22.58 2.01
C ILE A 317 -12.16 -23.77 2.31
N ASP A 318 -11.32 -23.63 3.33
CA ASP A 318 -10.40 -24.67 3.83
C ASP A 318 -11.17 -25.85 4.48
N THR A 319 -12.15 -26.43 3.79
CA THR A 319 -12.88 -27.60 4.29
C THR A 319 -12.08 -28.86 4.01
N THR A 320 -11.44 -29.42 5.03
CA THR A 320 -10.75 -30.71 4.99
C THR A 320 -11.70 -31.92 5.06
N HIS A 321 -12.97 -31.76 4.71
CA HIS A 321 -14.04 -32.71 5.01
C HIS A 321 -14.77 -33.28 3.80
N ILE A 322 -15.48 -34.38 4.05
CA ILE A 322 -16.13 -35.27 3.08
C ILE A 322 -17.11 -34.51 2.17
N LEU A 323 -17.78 -33.46 2.66
CA LEU A 323 -18.70 -32.65 1.85
C LEU A 323 -18.01 -31.95 0.65
N ALA A 324 -16.73 -31.61 0.75
CA ALA A 324 -15.97 -31.04 -0.37
C ALA A 324 -15.75 -32.08 -1.50
N TYR A 325 -15.55 -33.34 -1.13
CA TYR A 325 -15.45 -34.43 -2.09
C TYR A 325 -16.79 -34.62 -2.84
N GLU A 326 -17.90 -34.64 -2.10
CA GLU A 326 -19.25 -34.76 -2.67
C GLU A 326 -19.61 -33.58 -3.58
N MET A 327 -19.15 -32.36 -3.26
CA MET A 327 -19.33 -31.16 -4.09
C MET A 327 -18.51 -31.26 -5.40
N ILE A 328 -17.29 -31.77 -5.34
CA ILE A 328 -16.46 -32.03 -6.54
C ILE A 328 -17.13 -33.08 -7.43
N GLN A 329 -17.79 -34.09 -6.86
CA GLN A 329 -18.53 -35.08 -7.65
C GLN A 329 -19.73 -34.46 -8.40
N GLN A 330 -20.25 -33.31 -7.98
CA GLN A 330 -21.35 -32.62 -8.67
C GLN A 330 -20.91 -31.81 -9.90
N PHE A 331 -19.61 -31.61 -10.17
CA PHE A 331 -19.17 -30.88 -11.37
C PHE A 331 -19.68 -31.51 -12.66
N THR A 332 -19.80 -32.84 -12.69
CA THR A 332 -20.38 -33.57 -13.82
C THR A 332 -21.83 -33.15 -14.08
N ALA A 333 -22.62 -32.90 -13.03
CA ALA A 333 -24.01 -32.45 -13.16
C ALA A 333 -24.09 -31.01 -13.72
N ILE A 334 -23.17 -30.12 -13.33
CA ILE A 334 -23.08 -28.76 -13.89
C ILE A 334 -22.72 -28.81 -15.38
N LEU A 335 -21.74 -29.64 -15.76
CA LEU A 335 -21.36 -29.79 -17.17
C LEU A 335 -22.52 -30.32 -18.02
N LEU A 336 -23.30 -31.26 -17.51
CA LEU A 336 -24.52 -31.74 -18.18
C LEU A 336 -25.56 -30.62 -18.34
N GLN A 337 -25.75 -29.78 -17.32
CA GLN A 337 -26.66 -28.64 -17.41
C GLN A 337 -26.17 -27.60 -18.42
N TYR A 338 -24.86 -27.35 -18.47
CA TYR A 338 -24.26 -26.45 -19.46
C TYR A 338 -24.44 -26.97 -20.90
N CYS A 339 -24.30 -28.29 -21.14
CA CYS A 339 -24.60 -28.87 -22.44
C CYS A 339 -26.07 -28.63 -22.86
N LYS A 340 -27.03 -28.79 -21.93
CA LYS A 340 -28.44 -28.48 -22.23
C LYS A 340 -28.66 -27.00 -22.58
N GLU A 341 -28.03 -26.09 -21.86
CA GLU A 341 -28.11 -24.65 -22.14
C GLU A 341 -27.53 -24.30 -23.51
N ILE A 342 -26.45 -25.00 -23.93
CA ILE A 342 -25.89 -24.87 -25.28
C ILE A 342 -26.89 -25.36 -26.33
N ASP A 343 -27.49 -26.53 -26.14
CA ASP A 343 -28.47 -27.11 -27.08
C ASP A 343 -29.71 -26.20 -27.21
N GLU A 344 -30.20 -25.62 -26.11
CA GLU A 344 -31.30 -24.63 -26.14
C GLU A 344 -30.95 -23.37 -26.95
N ILE A 345 -29.69 -22.93 -26.89
CA ILE A 345 -29.21 -21.76 -27.65
C ILE A 345 -29.06 -22.10 -29.13
N ASP A 346 -28.64 -23.33 -29.47
CA ASP A 346 -28.61 -23.81 -30.85
C ASP A 346 -30.02 -23.85 -31.46
N ASP A 347 -30.98 -24.41 -30.73
CA ASP A 347 -32.39 -24.45 -31.14
C ASP A 347 -32.95 -23.04 -31.35
N LEU A 348 -32.63 -22.10 -30.47
CA LEU A 348 -33.01 -20.69 -30.63
C LEU A 348 -32.34 -20.05 -31.85
N PHE A 349 -31.07 -20.33 -32.09
CA PHE A 349 -30.35 -19.82 -33.24
C PHE A 349 -30.98 -20.32 -34.53
N ILE A 350 -31.17 -21.64 -34.67
CA ILE A 350 -31.76 -22.27 -35.87
C ILE A 350 -33.16 -21.72 -36.13
N LYS A 351 -33.99 -21.58 -35.07
CA LYS A 351 -35.37 -21.11 -35.20
C LYS A 351 -35.49 -19.66 -35.69
N TYR A 352 -34.60 -18.78 -35.26
CA TYR A 352 -34.69 -17.34 -35.54
C TYR A 352 -33.62 -16.82 -36.50
N LYS A 353 -32.75 -17.68 -37.07
CA LYS A 353 -31.67 -17.29 -37.99
C LYS A 353 -32.15 -16.44 -39.18
N ASP A 354 -33.33 -16.75 -39.73
CA ASP A 354 -33.87 -16.04 -40.88
C ASP A 354 -34.57 -14.72 -40.51
N ASN A 355 -35.09 -14.61 -39.29
CA ASN A 355 -35.76 -13.41 -38.78
C ASN A 355 -35.42 -13.20 -37.29
N PRO A 356 -34.22 -12.68 -37.00
CA PRO A 356 -33.75 -12.57 -35.63
C PRO A 356 -34.53 -11.50 -34.86
N PRO A 357 -34.79 -11.70 -33.55
CA PRO A 357 -35.44 -10.69 -32.72
C PRO A 357 -34.50 -9.49 -32.55
N ILE A 358 -34.88 -8.36 -33.16
CA ILE A 358 -34.12 -7.10 -33.13
C ILE A 358 -34.80 -6.05 -32.23
N PHE A 359 -33.99 -5.21 -31.58
CA PHE A 359 -34.50 -4.06 -30.82
C PHE A 359 -35.11 -3.01 -31.76
N LYS A 360 -36.15 -2.33 -31.29
CA LYS A 360 -36.84 -1.29 -32.06
C LYS A 360 -35.87 -0.16 -32.44
N GLY A 361 -35.73 0.10 -33.74
CA GLY A 361 -34.82 1.14 -34.28
C GLY A 361 -33.45 0.63 -34.70
N PHE A 362 -33.10 -0.64 -34.47
CA PHE A 362 -31.86 -1.22 -35.00
C PHE A 362 -31.98 -1.53 -36.49
N PRO A 363 -30.93 -1.24 -37.30
CA PRO A 363 -30.86 -1.72 -38.67
C PRO A 363 -30.92 -3.26 -38.72
N PRO A 364 -31.59 -3.85 -39.72
CA PRO A 364 -31.86 -5.30 -39.74
C PRO A 364 -30.59 -6.15 -39.69
N ILE A 365 -29.55 -5.77 -40.45
CA ILE A 365 -28.30 -6.52 -40.51
C ILE A 365 -27.47 -6.34 -39.22
N ALA A 366 -27.35 -5.10 -38.73
CA ALA A 366 -26.62 -4.82 -37.50
C ALA A 366 -27.29 -5.45 -36.27
N GLY A 367 -28.64 -5.42 -36.23
CA GLY A 367 -29.43 -6.06 -35.19
C GLY A 367 -29.30 -7.59 -35.21
N ALA A 368 -29.30 -8.20 -36.40
CA ALA A 368 -29.04 -9.64 -36.56
C ALA A 368 -27.65 -10.03 -36.02
N ILE A 369 -26.60 -9.29 -36.40
CA ILE A 369 -25.23 -9.51 -35.89
C ILE A 369 -25.18 -9.35 -34.37
N GLN A 370 -25.82 -8.31 -33.82
CA GLN A 370 -25.85 -8.07 -32.37
C GLN A 370 -26.54 -9.21 -31.62
N TRP A 371 -27.65 -9.72 -32.15
CA TRP A 371 -28.35 -10.88 -31.60
C TRP A 371 -27.47 -12.13 -31.59
N THR A 372 -26.78 -12.41 -32.71
CA THR A 372 -25.81 -13.52 -32.81
C THR A 372 -24.68 -13.39 -31.78
N ARG A 373 -24.10 -12.19 -31.63
CA ARG A 373 -23.07 -11.91 -30.62
C ARG A 373 -23.58 -12.08 -29.19
N PHE A 374 -24.84 -11.74 -28.93
CA PHE A 374 -25.47 -11.95 -27.63
C PHE A 374 -25.59 -13.44 -27.29
N LEU A 375 -26.07 -14.26 -28.24
CA LEU A 375 -26.12 -15.72 -28.07
C LEU A 375 -24.74 -16.31 -27.79
N PHE A 376 -23.73 -15.89 -28.57
CA PHE A 376 -22.35 -16.33 -28.37
C PHE A 376 -21.80 -15.92 -27.00
N THR A 377 -22.09 -14.71 -26.54
CA THR A 377 -21.62 -14.22 -25.22
C THR A 377 -22.22 -15.06 -24.09
N ARG A 378 -23.49 -15.44 -24.20
CA ARG A 378 -24.19 -16.27 -23.20
C ARG A 378 -23.55 -17.65 -23.02
N ILE A 379 -23.15 -18.33 -24.11
CA ILE A 379 -22.41 -19.61 -24.01
C ILE A 379 -20.94 -19.42 -23.61
N LYS A 380 -20.34 -18.27 -23.96
CA LYS A 380 -18.91 -18.02 -23.71
C LYS A 380 -18.58 -17.79 -22.24
N LEU A 381 -19.45 -17.09 -21.48
CA LEU A 381 -19.17 -16.72 -20.09
C LEU A 381 -18.95 -17.96 -19.18
N PRO A 382 -19.83 -18.98 -19.17
CA PRO A 382 -19.58 -20.20 -18.40
C PRO A 382 -18.32 -20.95 -18.86
N MET A 383 -18.06 -21.01 -20.18
CA MET A 383 -16.88 -21.67 -20.74
C MET A 383 -15.55 -21.05 -20.27
N ILE A 384 -15.47 -19.72 -20.14
CA ILE A 384 -14.29 -19.05 -19.57
C ILE A 384 -14.05 -19.50 -18.14
N LYS A 385 -15.12 -19.60 -17.34
CA LYS A 385 -15.03 -20.06 -15.94
C LYS A 385 -14.59 -21.53 -15.88
N PHE A 386 -15.14 -22.43 -16.70
CA PHE A 386 -14.68 -23.82 -16.76
C PHE A 386 -13.20 -23.96 -17.12
N ARG A 387 -12.66 -23.07 -17.96
CA ARG A 387 -11.23 -23.04 -18.30
C ARG A 387 -10.33 -22.72 -17.12
N SER A 388 -10.81 -21.98 -16.12
CA SER A 388 -10.01 -21.76 -14.90
C SER A 388 -9.79 -23.04 -14.09
N ILE A 389 -10.59 -24.10 -14.34
CA ILE A 389 -10.49 -25.41 -13.69
C ILE A 389 -10.13 -26.48 -14.73
N ASP A 390 -8.88 -26.44 -15.21
CA ASP A 390 -8.37 -27.28 -16.32
C ASP A 390 -8.63 -28.79 -16.17
N ARG A 391 -8.68 -29.32 -14.94
CA ARG A 391 -8.92 -30.75 -14.67
C ARG A 391 -10.32 -31.21 -15.10
N LEU A 392 -11.31 -30.33 -15.08
CA LEU A 392 -12.71 -30.68 -15.41
C LEU A 392 -12.95 -30.81 -16.91
N LEU A 393 -12.30 -29.96 -17.71
CA LEU A 393 -12.41 -29.98 -19.17
C LEU A 393 -11.74 -31.20 -19.82
N GLN A 394 -10.93 -31.95 -19.06
CA GLN A 394 -10.29 -33.19 -19.50
C GLN A 394 -11.20 -34.43 -19.31
N SER A 395 -12.30 -34.30 -18.56
CA SER A 395 -13.32 -35.36 -18.44
C SER A 395 -14.04 -35.62 -19.77
N GLU A 396 -14.64 -36.80 -19.92
CA GLU A 396 -15.45 -37.15 -21.09
C GLU A 396 -16.63 -36.18 -21.31
N GLN A 397 -17.25 -35.72 -20.23
CA GLN A 397 -18.32 -34.72 -20.27
C GLN A 397 -17.77 -33.34 -20.63
N GLY A 398 -16.59 -32.98 -20.13
CA GLY A 398 -15.91 -31.72 -20.44
C GLY A 398 -15.48 -31.61 -21.90
N THR A 399 -14.98 -32.70 -22.49
CA THR A 399 -14.63 -32.73 -23.92
C THR A 399 -15.88 -32.62 -24.80
N THR A 400 -16.98 -33.27 -24.41
CA THR A 400 -18.29 -33.15 -25.07
C THR A 400 -18.81 -31.71 -25.05
N ALA A 401 -18.80 -31.06 -23.87
CA ALA A 401 -19.20 -29.67 -23.72
C ALA A 401 -18.34 -28.72 -24.57
N LYS A 402 -17.03 -28.96 -24.62
CA LYS A 402 -16.10 -28.18 -25.44
C LYS A 402 -16.36 -28.34 -26.94
N HIS A 403 -16.64 -29.57 -27.39
CA HIS A 403 -16.97 -29.83 -28.78
C HIS A 403 -18.26 -29.10 -29.19
N ARG A 404 -19.33 -29.22 -28.40
CA ARG A 404 -20.60 -28.53 -28.65
C ARG A 404 -20.46 -27.01 -28.67
N PHE A 405 -19.73 -26.45 -27.71
CA PHE A 405 -19.42 -25.02 -27.69
C PHE A 405 -18.67 -24.56 -28.96
N MET A 406 -17.70 -25.34 -29.43
CA MET A 406 -16.96 -25.03 -30.65
C MET A 406 -17.86 -25.10 -31.89
N GLU A 407 -18.70 -26.13 -32.00
CA GLU A 407 -19.63 -26.34 -33.12
C GLU A 407 -20.56 -25.13 -33.32
N ILE A 408 -21.25 -24.70 -32.25
CA ILE A 408 -22.16 -23.55 -32.31
C ILE A 408 -21.39 -22.24 -32.42
N GLY A 409 -20.25 -22.11 -31.75
CA GLY A 409 -19.39 -20.93 -31.84
C GLY A 409 -18.91 -20.65 -33.27
N ILE A 410 -18.57 -21.70 -34.03
CA ILE A 410 -18.22 -21.60 -35.45
C ILE A 410 -19.45 -21.20 -36.27
N ALA A 411 -20.59 -21.87 -36.09
CA ALA A 411 -21.81 -21.58 -36.85
C ALA A 411 -22.32 -20.13 -36.66
N LEU A 412 -22.27 -19.61 -35.43
CA LEU A 412 -22.63 -18.22 -35.12
C LEU A 412 -21.67 -17.24 -35.81
N LYS A 413 -20.36 -17.54 -35.80
CA LYS A 413 -19.34 -16.69 -36.41
C LYS A 413 -19.45 -16.65 -37.94
N GLU A 414 -19.65 -17.81 -38.58
CA GLU A 414 -19.84 -17.90 -40.02
C GLU A 414 -21.08 -17.11 -40.48
N TYR A 415 -22.17 -17.18 -39.72
CA TYR A 415 -23.37 -16.38 -39.99
C TYR A 415 -23.12 -14.86 -39.90
N GLU A 416 -22.38 -14.41 -38.88
CA GLU A 416 -21.97 -13.01 -38.73
C GLU A 416 -21.11 -12.56 -39.93
N GLU A 417 -20.10 -13.34 -40.32
CA GLU A 417 -19.21 -13.04 -41.44
C GLU A 417 -19.97 -12.98 -42.77
N GLU A 418 -20.92 -13.90 -43.00
CA GLU A 418 -21.74 -13.92 -44.20
C GLU A 418 -22.63 -12.68 -44.31
N LEU A 419 -23.32 -12.31 -43.22
CA LEU A 419 -24.17 -11.12 -43.17
C LEU A 419 -23.36 -9.84 -43.41
N TYR A 420 -22.20 -9.72 -42.74
CA TYR A 420 -21.33 -8.56 -42.89
C TYR A 420 -20.79 -8.43 -44.32
N THR A 421 -20.35 -9.54 -44.93
CA THR A 421 -19.80 -9.52 -46.29
C THR A 421 -20.85 -9.16 -47.32
N LYS A 422 -22.07 -9.70 -47.19
CA LYS A 422 -23.22 -9.32 -48.06
C LYS A 422 -23.54 -7.83 -47.93
N TRP A 423 -23.57 -7.32 -46.70
CA TRP A 423 -23.80 -5.89 -46.45
C TRP A 423 -22.72 -5.01 -47.06
N LEU A 424 -21.44 -5.35 -46.85
CA LEU A 424 -20.29 -4.60 -47.33
C LEU A 424 -20.30 -4.50 -48.86
N ASN A 425 -20.49 -5.62 -49.55
CA ASN A 425 -20.57 -5.67 -51.01
C ASN A 425 -21.74 -4.84 -51.56
N ASN A 426 -22.86 -4.82 -50.84
CA ASN A 426 -24.02 -4.02 -51.19
C ASN A 426 -23.73 -2.52 -51.03
N ILE A 427 -23.21 -2.11 -49.86
CA ILE A 427 -22.89 -0.71 -49.56
C ILE A 427 -21.85 -0.16 -50.51
N ILE A 428 -20.75 -0.87 -50.78
CA ILE A 428 -19.68 -0.41 -51.68
C ILE A 428 -20.24 -0.06 -53.08
N LYS A 429 -21.23 -0.82 -53.57
CA LYS A 429 -21.86 -0.58 -54.86
C LYS A 429 -22.74 0.67 -54.89
N TYR A 430 -23.47 0.94 -53.81
CA TYR A 430 -24.50 1.98 -53.79
C TYR A 430 -24.04 3.30 -53.17
N LEU A 431 -23.09 3.27 -52.24
CA LEU A 431 -22.64 4.46 -51.50
C LEU A 431 -22.15 5.61 -52.41
N PRO A 432 -21.37 5.36 -53.50
CA PRO A 432 -20.96 6.43 -54.41
C PRO A 432 -22.09 7.02 -55.26
N ILE A 433 -23.22 6.31 -55.39
CA ILE A 433 -24.38 6.76 -56.16
C ILE A 433 -25.22 7.75 -55.34
N TYR A 434 -25.30 7.55 -54.03
CA TYR A 434 -26.17 8.33 -53.15
C TYR A 434 -25.48 9.50 -52.46
N LEU A 435 -24.15 9.49 -52.34
CA LEU A 435 -23.38 10.53 -51.65
C LEU A 435 -22.50 11.31 -52.63
N LYS A 436 -22.56 12.65 -52.56
CA LYS A 436 -21.57 13.51 -53.21
C LYS A 436 -20.21 13.32 -52.53
N GLN A 437 -19.13 13.61 -53.25
CA GLN A 437 -17.76 13.45 -52.73
C GLN A 437 -17.52 14.20 -51.41
N ASN A 438 -18.07 15.41 -51.23
CA ASN A 438 -17.98 16.14 -49.97
C ASN A 438 -18.82 15.52 -48.83
N GLU A 439 -19.94 14.88 -49.14
CA GLU A 439 -20.76 14.18 -48.14
C GLU A 439 -20.05 12.90 -47.69
N TYR A 440 -19.41 12.19 -48.62
CA TYR A 440 -18.57 11.03 -48.31
C TYR A 440 -17.46 11.38 -47.31
N TYR A 441 -16.66 12.43 -47.57
CA TYR A 441 -15.59 12.84 -46.64
C TYR A 441 -16.14 13.30 -45.27
N LYS A 442 -17.31 13.94 -45.24
CA LYS A 442 -17.99 14.31 -43.98
C LYS A 442 -18.34 13.07 -43.17
N PHE A 443 -19.00 12.10 -43.78
CA PHE A 443 -19.39 10.87 -43.10
C PHE A 443 -18.17 10.05 -42.67
N GLU A 444 -17.15 9.93 -43.53
CA GLU A 444 -15.90 9.27 -43.20
C GLU A 444 -15.26 9.91 -41.96
N THR A 445 -15.13 11.24 -41.95
CA THR A 445 -14.55 11.99 -40.83
C THR A 445 -15.34 11.79 -39.53
N VAL A 446 -16.67 11.91 -39.59
CA VAL A 446 -17.53 11.70 -38.42
C VAL A 446 -17.41 10.26 -37.91
N LEU A 447 -17.39 9.27 -38.81
CA LEU A 447 -17.24 7.86 -38.44
C LEU A 447 -15.89 7.58 -37.78
N THR A 448 -14.79 8.16 -38.28
CA THR A 448 -13.47 8.01 -37.64
C THR A 448 -13.45 8.55 -36.22
N ILE A 449 -14.05 9.72 -35.99
CA ILE A 449 -14.15 10.32 -34.65
C ILE A 449 -15.09 9.51 -33.75
N ASP A 450 -16.22 9.06 -34.27
CA ASP A 450 -17.24 8.32 -33.53
C ASP A 450 -16.74 6.94 -33.09
N VAL A 451 -16.01 6.22 -33.94
CA VAL A 451 -15.39 4.94 -33.59
C VAL A 451 -14.40 5.09 -32.43
N HIS A 452 -13.53 6.10 -32.48
CA HIS A 452 -12.61 6.40 -31.39
C HIS A 452 -13.34 6.79 -30.10
N THR A 453 -14.39 7.62 -30.22
CA THR A 453 -15.20 8.05 -29.08
C THR A 453 -15.92 6.87 -28.43
N ARG A 454 -16.50 5.96 -29.22
CA ARG A 454 -17.13 4.72 -28.74
C ARG A 454 -16.13 3.87 -27.96
N ASP A 455 -14.95 3.61 -28.54
CA ASP A 455 -13.95 2.76 -27.90
C ASP A 455 -13.45 3.38 -26.59
N THR A 456 -13.31 4.71 -26.56
CA THR A 456 -12.99 5.46 -25.35
C THR A 456 -14.08 5.33 -24.28
N VAL A 457 -15.36 5.49 -24.65
CA VAL A 457 -16.50 5.34 -23.73
C VAL A 457 -16.58 3.91 -23.19
N ASP A 458 -16.39 2.89 -24.02
CA ASP A 458 -16.36 1.49 -23.60
C ASP A 458 -15.24 1.23 -22.57
N ILE A 459 -14.07 1.83 -22.76
CA ILE A 459 -12.95 1.73 -21.80
C ILE A 459 -13.32 2.41 -20.48
N LEU A 460 -13.93 3.60 -20.53
CA LEU A 460 -14.35 4.32 -19.33
C LEU A 460 -15.39 3.53 -18.53
N ILE A 461 -16.38 2.91 -19.20
CA ILE A 461 -17.41 2.08 -18.57
C ILE A 461 -16.79 0.82 -17.96
N ARG A 462 -15.91 0.12 -18.69
CA ARG A 462 -15.26 -1.11 -18.20
C ARG A 462 -14.39 -0.85 -16.96
N ASN A 463 -13.80 0.33 -16.88
CA ASN A 463 -12.96 0.75 -15.76
C ASN A 463 -13.75 1.47 -14.65
N ASP A 464 -15.08 1.51 -14.74
CA ASP A 464 -15.98 2.16 -13.76
C ASP A 464 -15.58 3.61 -13.43
N ILE A 465 -15.17 4.37 -14.46
CA ILE A 465 -14.71 5.75 -14.30
C ILE A 465 -15.91 6.67 -14.13
N ASN A 466 -16.14 7.11 -12.90
CA ASN A 466 -17.27 7.97 -12.55
C ASN A 466 -16.87 9.41 -12.18
N GLU A 467 -15.56 9.71 -12.15
CA GLU A 467 -15.05 11.02 -11.72
C GLU A 467 -14.37 11.80 -12.86
N PRO A 468 -14.65 13.12 -13.01
CA PRO A 468 -14.04 13.95 -14.05
C PRO A 468 -12.56 14.29 -13.78
N HIS A 469 -12.01 13.85 -12.65
CA HIS A 469 -10.61 14.03 -12.28
C HIS A 469 -9.76 12.80 -12.60
N ASP A 470 -10.39 11.68 -12.97
CA ASP A 470 -9.67 10.48 -13.37
C ASP A 470 -8.83 10.74 -14.62
N PHE A 471 -7.59 10.25 -14.60
CA PHE A 471 -6.66 10.41 -15.71
C PHE A 471 -7.20 9.87 -17.03
N SER A 472 -7.96 8.76 -17.01
CA SER A 472 -8.55 8.11 -18.19
C SER A 472 -9.54 9.02 -18.92
N TRP A 473 -10.25 9.86 -18.18
CA TRP A 473 -11.12 10.90 -18.72
C TRP A 473 -10.33 12.15 -19.09
N GLN A 474 -9.38 12.56 -18.24
CA GLN A 474 -8.60 13.77 -18.46
C GLN A 474 -7.66 13.69 -19.66
N CYS A 475 -7.13 12.52 -19.98
CA CYS A 475 -6.19 12.32 -21.08
C CYS A 475 -6.84 12.39 -22.46
N GLN A 476 -8.18 12.41 -22.54
CA GLN A 476 -8.91 12.58 -23.80
C GLN A 476 -8.90 14.04 -24.27
N LEU A 477 -8.77 14.26 -25.58
CA LEU A 477 -8.89 15.59 -26.18
C LEU A 477 -10.38 15.99 -26.23
N ARG A 478 -10.80 16.88 -25.32
CA ARG A 478 -12.21 17.22 -25.10
C ARG A 478 -12.52 18.62 -25.62
N PHE A 479 -13.73 18.80 -26.15
CA PHE A 479 -14.20 20.05 -26.74
C PHE A 479 -15.33 20.65 -25.89
N TYR A 480 -15.19 21.89 -25.46
CA TYR A 480 -16.12 22.59 -24.58
C TYR A 480 -16.57 23.91 -25.22
N TRP A 481 -17.85 24.00 -25.54
CA TRP A 481 -18.46 25.26 -25.93
C TRP A 481 -18.74 26.11 -24.70
N LEU A 482 -18.06 27.25 -24.56
CA LEU A 482 -18.27 28.17 -23.45
C LEU A 482 -19.25 29.27 -23.88
N SER A 483 -20.53 29.10 -23.52
CA SER A 483 -21.61 30.02 -23.90
C SER A 483 -21.39 31.49 -23.50
N LYS A 484 -20.62 31.74 -22.44
CA LYS A 484 -20.27 33.10 -22.00
C LYS A 484 -19.30 33.81 -22.94
N GLU A 485 -18.41 33.06 -23.57
CA GLU A 485 -17.39 33.58 -24.49
C GLU A 485 -17.78 33.37 -25.95
N ASP A 486 -18.89 32.66 -26.21
CA ASP A 486 -19.38 32.24 -27.53
C ASP A 486 -18.29 31.55 -28.37
N ASN A 487 -17.45 30.77 -27.69
CA ASN A 487 -16.23 30.20 -28.26
C ASN A 487 -16.01 28.74 -27.84
N LEU A 488 -15.29 27.99 -28.65
CA LEU A 488 -14.97 26.57 -28.45
C LEU A 488 -13.55 26.43 -27.88
N PHE A 489 -13.42 25.72 -26.76
CA PHE A 489 -12.13 25.43 -26.13
C PHE A 489 -11.85 23.94 -26.14
N LEU A 490 -10.60 23.58 -26.42
CA LEU A 490 -10.11 22.23 -26.24
C LEU A 490 -9.45 22.10 -24.87
N GLN A 491 -9.64 20.95 -24.23
CA GLN A 491 -8.98 20.62 -22.98
C GLN A 491 -8.47 19.18 -22.98
N GLN A 492 -7.20 19.02 -22.63
CA GLN A 492 -6.55 17.72 -22.45
C GLN A 492 -5.59 17.81 -21.26
N CYS A 493 -5.86 17.01 -20.22
CA CYS A 493 -5.32 17.16 -18.87
C CYS A 493 -5.36 18.63 -18.41
N ASN A 494 -4.18 19.22 -18.18
CA ASN A 494 -4.01 20.59 -17.71
C ASN A 494 -3.92 21.62 -18.85
N GLY A 495 -3.85 21.17 -20.10
CA GLY A 495 -3.79 22.04 -21.27
C GLY A 495 -5.18 22.52 -21.66
N LYS A 496 -5.33 23.84 -21.82
CA LYS A 496 -6.53 24.50 -22.35
C LYS A 496 -6.12 25.31 -23.58
N PHE A 497 -6.81 25.09 -24.70
CA PHE A 497 -6.52 25.73 -25.99
C PHE A 497 -7.79 26.31 -26.59
N GLU A 498 -7.66 27.43 -27.29
CA GLU A 498 -8.75 28.00 -28.08
C GLU A 498 -8.82 27.29 -29.44
N TYR A 499 -10.02 26.90 -29.87
CA TYR A 499 -10.21 26.31 -31.18
C TYR A 499 -10.14 27.42 -32.25
N SER A 500 -9.24 27.27 -33.22
CA SER A 500 -8.90 28.38 -34.13
C SER A 500 -9.81 28.52 -35.37
N TYR A 501 -10.92 27.77 -35.43
CA TYR A 501 -11.96 27.76 -36.48
C TYR A 501 -11.49 27.47 -37.93
N GLU A 502 -12.02 26.40 -38.51
CA GLU A 502 -11.45 25.78 -39.72
C GLU A 502 -11.67 26.65 -40.96
N TYR A 503 -10.58 27.21 -41.51
CA TYR A 503 -10.60 27.98 -42.77
C TYR A 503 -10.20 27.15 -44.00
N MET A 504 -9.63 25.96 -43.80
CA MET A 504 -9.12 25.07 -44.85
C MET A 504 -10.17 24.07 -45.37
N GLY A 505 -11.38 24.07 -44.82
CA GLY A 505 -12.40 23.08 -45.14
C GLY A 505 -12.09 21.67 -44.62
N LEU A 506 -12.88 20.69 -45.06
CA LEU A 506 -12.89 19.34 -44.51
C LEU A 506 -11.77 18.48 -45.13
N ASN A 507 -10.64 18.35 -44.42
CA ASN A 507 -9.40 17.74 -44.93
C ASN A 507 -9.17 16.28 -44.47
N GLY A 508 -10.25 15.57 -44.09
CA GLY A 508 -10.18 14.20 -43.55
C GLY A 508 -9.43 14.12 -42.20
N ARG A 509 -9.69 13.06 -41.43
CA ARG A 509 -9.04 12.80 -40.14
C ARG A 509 -8.21 11.53 -40.20
N LEU A 510 -7.08 11.53 -39.50
CA LEU A 510 -6.29 10.33 -39.28
C LEU A 510 -7.07 9.40 -38.35
N VAL A 511 -6.97 8.08 -38.57
CA VAL A 511 -7.50 7.11 -37.61
C VAL A 511 -6.70 7.23 -36.31
N ILE A 512 -7.40 7.56 -35.23
CA ILE A 512 -6.78 7.77 -33.92
C ILE A 512 -6.49 6.41 -33.29
N ALA A 513 -5.23 6.00 -33.34
CA ALA A 513 -4.73 4.81 -32.67
C ALA A 513 -4.14 5.15 -31.28
N PRO A 514 -3.90 4.17 -30.39
CA PRO A 514 -3.33 4.43 -29.06
C PRO A 514 -1.98 5.16 -29.08
N LEU A 515 -1.21 5.05 -30.17
CA LEU A 515 0.03 5.81 -30.34
C LEU A 515 -0.26 7.28 -30.69
N THR A 516 -1.23 7.52 -31.58
CA THR A 516 -1.71 8.86 -31.96
C THR A 516 -2.23 9.61 -30.74
N ASP A 517 -3.02 8.97 -29.88
CA ASP A 517 -3.52 9.55 -28.63
C ASP A 517 -2.39 9.95 -27.68
N ARG A 518 -1.38 9.08 -27.52
CA ARG A 518 -0.19 9.40 -26.72
C ARG A 518 0.58 10.58 -27.29
N ILE A 519 0.70 10.67 -28.61
CA ILE A 519 1.33 11.80 -29.28
C ILE A 519 0.53 13.07 -29.02
N TYR A 520 -0.80 13.04 -29.20
CA TYR A 520 -1.69 14.16 -28.89
C TYR A 520 -1.49 14.65 -27.47
N LEU A 521 -1.58 13.75 -26.50
CA LEU A 521 -1.40 14.06 -25.07
C LEU A 521 -0.04 14.70 -24.80
N THR A 522 1.03 14.13 -25.35
CA THR A 522 2.38 14.64 -25.14
C THR A 522 2.54 16.05 -25.72
N VAL A 523 2.02 16.27 -26.92
CA VAL A 523 2.07 17.58 -27.59
C VAL A 523 1.23 18.61 -26.85
N THR A 524 0.00 18.30 -26.48
CA THR A 524 -0.84 19.25 -25.75
C THR A 524 -0.28 19.56 -24.37
N GLN A 525 0.29 18.59 -23.65
CA GLN A 525 0.99 18.90 -22.40
C GLN A 525 2.19 19.80 -22.63
N ALA A 526 3.00 19.55 -23.67
CA ALA A 526 4.11 20.43 -24.02
C ALA A 526 3.63 21.84 -24.36
N LEU A 527 2.62 21.96 -25.22
CA LEU A 527 2.02 23.23 -25.66
C LEU A 527 1.41 24.05 -24.52
N SER A 528 0.91 23.39 -23.48
CA SER A 528 0.39 24.07 -22.29
C SER A 528 1.47 24.77 -21.45
N VAL A 529 2.74 24.37 -21.62
CA VAL A 529 3.88 24.86 -20.83
C VAL A 529 4.86 25.67 -21.68
N PHE A 530 5.10 25.25 -22.92
CA PHE A 530 6.02 25.87 -23.88
C PHE A 530 5.41 25.88 -25.28
N PRO A 531 5.77 26.85 -26.13
CA PRO A 531 5.17 26.96 -27.46
C PRO A 531 5.56 25.83 -28.43
N GLY A 532 6.53 24.96 -28.13
CA GLY A 532 6.99 23.91 -29.05
C GLY A 532 7.30 22.58 -28.37
N CYS A 533 7.45 21.53 -29.18
CA CYS A 533 7.83 20.19 -28.72
C CYS A 533 8.64 19.43 -29.78
N ALA A 534 9.53 18.53 -29.34
CA ALA A 534 10.27 17.65 -30.24
C ALA A 534 9.81 16.20 -30.08
N GLN A 535 9.51 15.53 -31.20
CA GLN A 535 9.10 14.13 -31.19
C GLN A 535 10.17 13.25 -31.80
N ALA A 536 10.68 12.31 -31.00
CA ALA A 536 11.61 11.28 -31.43
C ALA A 536 10.91 9.92 -31.53
N GLY A 537 11.32 9.10 -32.50
CA GLY A 537 10.77 7.76 -32.69
C GLY A 537 11.23 7.08 -33.99
N PRO A 538 10.87 5.82 -34.24
CA PRO A 538 11.18 5.12 -35.49
C PRO A 538 10.55 5.80 -36.72
N SER A 539 11.17 5.60 -37.90
CA SER A 539 10.60 6.03 -39.18
C SER A 539 9.30 5.27 -39.49
N GLY A 540 8.30 5.94 -40.06
CA GLY A 540 7.03 5.30 -40.47
C GLY A 540 5.93 5.25 -39.40
N ASN A 541 6.20 5.67 -38.16
CA ASN A 541 5.21 5.66 -37.06
C ASN A 541 4.23 6.85 -37.04
N GLY A 542 4.04 7.54 -38.18
CA GLY A 542 3.04 8.59 -38.31
C GLY A 542 3.26 9.83 -37.43
N LYS A 543 4.50 10.14 -37.00
CA LYS A 543 4.84 11.32 -36.15
C LYS A 543 4.35 12.64 -36.78
N THR A 544 4.82 12.93 -37.99
CA THR A 544 4.44 14.12 -38.75
C THR A 544 2.93 14.16 -39.03
N GLU A 545 2.33 13.02 -39.37
CA GLU A 545 0.88 12.93 -39.61
C GLU A 545 0.04 13.12 -38.35
N SER A 546 0.52 12.67 -37.18
CA SER A 546 -0.15 12.89 -35.89
C SER A 546 -0.13 14.38 -35.49
N ILE A 547 0.98 15.08 -35.74
CA ILE A 547 1.06 16.54 -35.51
C ILE A 547 0.13 17.29 -36.47
N LYS A 548 0.12 16.91 -37.75
CA LYS A 548 -0.82 17.48 -38.73
C LYS A 548 -2.26 17.26 -38.31
N ASP A 549 -2.60 16.05 -37.88
CA ASP A 549 -3.98 15.70 -37.49
C ASP A 549 -4.39 16.41 -36.20
N LEU A 550 -3.49 16.56 -35.21
CA LEU A 550 -3.75 17.38 -34.03
C LEU A 550 -3.97 18.85 -34.41
N GLY A 551 -3.17 19.38 -35.34
CA GLY A 551 -3.36 20.71 -35.90
C GLY A 551 -4.75 20.87 -36.52
N LYS A 552 -5.21 19.89 -37.30
CA LYS A 552 -6.59 19.86 -37.82
C LYS A 552 -7.61 19.81 -36.67
N ALA A 553 -7.41 18.96 -35.67
CA ALA A 553 -8.31 18.85 -34.51
C ALA A 553 -8.42 20.16 -33.71
N MET A 554 -7.35 20.95 -33.64
CA MET A 554 -7.31 22.28 -33.00
C MET A 554 -7.68 23.41 -33.95
N SER A 555 -7.90 23.10 -35.23
CA SER A 555 -8.12 24.04 -36.31
C SER A 555 -6.98 25.04 -36.55
N VAL A 556 -5.74 24.61 -36.31
CA VAL A 556 -4.55 25.40 -36.61
C VAL A 556 -3.85 24.82 -37.83
N MET A 557 -3.55 25.67 -38.81
CA MET A 557 -2.77 25.24 -39.98
C MET A 557 -1.38 24.81 -39.56
N CYS A 558 -1.03 23.58 -39.91
CA CYS A 558 0.30 23.02 -39.70
C CYS A 558 1.06 23.00 -41.02
N VAL A 559 2.07 23.87 -41.13
CA VAL A 559 2.98 23.93 -42.27
C VAL A 559 4.13 22.98 -42.04
N VAL A 560 4.28 22.00 -42.91
CA VAL A 560 5.36 21.00 -42.81
C VAL A 560 6.51 21.39 -43.70
N THR A 561 7.69 21.53 -43.11
CA THR A 561 8.94 21.88 -43.80
C THR A 561 9.89 20.71 -43.65
N ASN A 562 10.37 20.13 -44.75
CA ASN A 562 11.46 19.16 -44.70
C ASN A 562 12.80 19.92 -44.59
N CYS A 563 13.56 19.64 -43.53
CA CYS A 563 14.82 20.27 -43.16
C CYS A 563 16.06 19.44 -43.52
N GLY A 564 15.99 18.58 -44.54
CA GLY A 564 17.14 17.86 -45.06
C GLY A 564 18.30 18.76 -45.54
N GLU A 565 19.39 18.15 -46.02
CA GLU A 565 20.70 18.78 -46.30
C GLU A 565 20.66 20.03 -47.20
N ALA A 566 19.58 20.25 -47.97
CA ALA A 566 19.44 21.39 -48.87
C ALA A 566 18.86 22.66 -48.22
N ILE A 567 18.40 22.61 -46.96
CA ILE A 567 17.78 23.77 -46.30
C ILE A 567 18.85 24.69 -45.68
N ASP A 568 18.82 25.98 -46.02
CA ASP A 568 19.71 26.98 -45.44
C ASP A 568 19.04 27.76 -44.28
N TYR A 569 19.86 28.38 -43.42
CA TYR A 569 19.36 29.17 -42.29
C TYR A 569 18.47 30.35 -42.73
N GLN A 570 18.64 30.85 -43.96
CA GLN A 570 17.81 31.90 -44.53
C GLN A 570 16.41 31.40 -44.88
N SER A 571 16.28 30.20 -45.44
CA SER A 571 14.99 29.56 -45.71
C SER A 571 14.25 29.21 -44.43
N ILE A 572 14.95 28.68 -43.42
CA ILE A 572 14.38 28.46 -42.08
C ILE A 572 13.91 29.79 -41.47
N GLY A 573 14.72 30.85 -41.55
CA GLY A 573 14.37 32.18 -41.06
C GLY A 573 13.13 32.77 -41.75
N LYS A 574 12.99 32.59 -43.07
CA LYS A 574 11.79 32.99 -43.83
C LYS A 574 10.55 32.20 -43.40
N ASN A 575 10.68 30.88 -43.24
CA ASN A 575 9.58 30.03 -42.77
C ASN A 575 9.13 30.43 -41.37
N LEU A 576 10.07 30.61 -40.44
CA LEU A 576 9.77 31.08 -39.08
C LEU A 576 9.11 32.45 -39.07
N ASN A 577 9.56 33.39 -39.89
CA ASN A 577 8.93 34.71 -40.02
C ASN A 577 7.48 34.59 -40.55
N GLY A 578 7.24 33.73 -41.54
CA GLY A 578 5.89 33.44 -42.04
C GLY A 578 4.98 32.82 -40.98
N LEU A 579 5.50 31.87 -40.19
CA LEU A 579 4.77 31.26 -39.07
C LEU A 579 4.43 32.29 -37.97
N CYS A 580 5.37 33.18 -37.64
CA CYS A 580 5.13 34.28 -36.68
C CYS A 580 3.98 35.20 -37.12
N GLN A 581 3.93 35.51 -38.41
CA GLN A 581 2.93 36.43 -38.97
C GLN A 581 1.53 35.80 -39.07
N THR A 582 1.47 34.49 -39.31
CA THR A 582 0.22 33.77 -39.54
C THR A 582 -0.36 33.14 -38.28
N GLY A 583 0.46 32.91 -37.24
CA GLY A 583 0.08 32.09 -36.09
C GLY A 583 -0.05 30.61 -36.41
N ALA A 584 0.38 30.18 -37.61
CA ALA A 584 0.37 28.78 -38.02
C ALA A 584 1.43 27.96 -37.25
N TRP A 585 1.20 26.66 -37.15
CA TRP A 585 2.16 25.71 -36.59
C TRP A 585 3.22 25.36 -37.63
N GLY A 586 4.50 25.33 -37.21
CA GLY A 586 5.61 24.86 -38.05
C GLY A 586 6.07 23.48 -37.64
N CYS A 587 5.81 22.46 -38.47
CA CYS A 587 6.35 21.12 -38.29
C CYS A 587 7.61 20.96 -39.14
N PHE A 588 8.76 20.96 -38.50
CA PHE A 588 10.06 20.85 -39.17
C PHE A 588 10.54 19.41 -39.10
N ASP A 589 10.52 18.75 -40.26
CA ASP A 589 10.88 17.35 -40.43
C ASP A 589 12.34 17.16 -40.79
N GLU A 590 12.93 16.03 -40.39
CA GLU A 590 14.32 15.67 -40.71
C GLU A 590 15.38 16.72 -40.29
N ILE A 591 15.21 17.38 -39.14
CA ILE A 591 16.23 18.30 -38.64
C ILE A 591 17.46 17.51 -38.17
N VAL A 592 18.60 17.78 -38.81
CA VAL A 592 19.93 17.31 -38.39
C VAL A 592 20.69 18.46 -37.72
N PHE A 593 21.10 18.26 -36.47
CA PHE A 593 21.89 19.24 -35.72
C PHE A 593 23.39 18.97 -35.91
N GLU A 594 24.02 19.69 -36.83
CA GLU A 594 25.48 19.71 -36.99
C GLU A 594 26.13 20.71 -36.02
N HIS A 595 26.53 20.22 -34.85
CA HIS A 595 27.51 20.79 -33.89
C HIS A 595 27.52 22.30 -33.55
N ASN A 596 26.42 23.04 -33.71
CA ASN A 596 26.30 24.41 -33.19
C ASN A 596 25.02 24.62 -32.35
N GLU A 597 25.16 25.26 -31.18
CA GLU A 597 24.04 25.67 -30.33
C GLU A 597 23.29 26.86 -30.94
N ILE A 598 21.99 26.68 -31.23
CA ILE A 598 21.09 27.76 -31.64
C ILE A 598 20.35 28.26 -30.40
N GLN A 599 20.46 29.56 -30.09
CA GLN A 599 19.60 30.22 -29.12
C GLN A 599 18.22 30.52 -29.73
N LEU A 600 17.19 29.82 -29.23
CA LEU A 600 15.80 30.02 -29.64
C LEU A 600 15.16 31.22 -28.89
N LEU A 601 14.55 32.13 -29.64
CA LEU A 601 13.71 33.21 -29.11
C LEU A 601 12.30 32.69 -28.78
N SER A 602 11.78 33.05 -27.61
CA SER A 602 10.59 32.47 -26.96
C SER A 602 9.24 32.87 -27.57
N THR A 603 9.19 33.40 -28.79
CA THR A 603 8.00 34.00 -29.39
C THR A 603 7.27 33.09 -30.39
N VAL A 604 7.76 31.87 -30.66
CA VAL A 604 7.18 30.98 -31.70
C VAL A 604 7.10 29.55 -31.22
N GLY A 605 6.03 28.86 -31.63
CA GLY A 605 5.94 27.42 -31.50
C GLY A 605 6.62 26.67 -32.63
N ILE A 606 7.69 25.96 -32.31
CA ILE A 606 8.51 25.23 -33.28
C ILE A 606 8.45 23.74 -32.92
N PHE A 607 8.00 22.91 -33.86
CA PHE A 607 7.93 21.46 -33.71
C PHE A 607 9.09 20.83 -34.49
N VAL A 608 9.94 20.06 -33.80
CA VAL A 608 11.13 19.43 -34.40
C VAL A 608 10.97 17.91 -34.38
N THR A 609 10.92 17.28 -35.56
CA THR A 609 10.97 15.82 -35.67
C THR A 609 12.38 15.38 -36.08
N MET A 610 12.99 14.50 -35.28
CA MET A 610 14.33 13.98 -35.52
C MET A 610 14.28 12.51 -35.96
N ASN A 611 15.08 12.16 -36.97
CA ASN A 611 15.35 10.80 -37.39
C ASN A 611 16.74 10.39 -36.86
N PRO A 612 16.83 9.50 -35.84
CA PRO A 612 18.10 8.90 -35.50
C PRO A 612 18.40 7.81 -36.54
N GLY A 613 19.59 7.89 -37.16
CA GLY A 613 20.08 6.86 -38.08
C GLY A 613 20.06 5.46 -37.45
N TYR A 614 19.75 4.47 -38.29
CA TYR A 614 19.67 3.04 -37.96
C TYR A 614 21.00 2.47 -37.45
N VAL A 615 21.21 2.39 -36.14
CA VAL A 615 21.93 1.30 -35.43
C VAL A 615 21.51 1.35 -33.94
N GLY A 616 20.79 0.34 -33.46
CA GLY A 616 20.50 0.17 -32.02
C GLY A 616 19.01 -0.02 -31.68
N GLN A 617 18.38 -1.04 -32.25
CA GLN A 617 17.15 -1.61 -31.70
C GLN A 617 17.43 -3.04 -31.28
N THR A 618 17.94 -3.20 -30.06
CA THR A 618 17.77 -4.38 -29.22
C THR A 618 18.19 -3.97 -27.82
N GLU A 619 17.41 -4.37 -26.82
CA GLU A 619 17.62 -4.18 -25.37
C GLU A 619 16.99 -2.91 -24.78
N LEU A 620 15.72 -3.02 -24.34
CA LEU A 620 15.31 -2.84 -22.93
C LEU A 620 13.77 -2.98 -22.77
N LEU A 621 13.34 -3.56 -21.64
CA LEU A 621 11.96 -3.91 -21.28
C LEU A 621 11.17 -2.76 -20.63
N GLU A 622 9.85 -2.75 -20.85
CA GLU A 622 8.86 -1.84 -20.27
C GLU A 622 8.67 -2.06 -18.75
N SER A 623 8.78 -1.00 -17.95
CA SER A 623 8.09 -0.90 -16.65
C SER A 623 7.91 0.57 -16.21
N TYR A 624 6.77 0.83 -15.57
CA TYR A 624 6.25 2.14 -15.16
C TYR A 624 7.04 2.76 -13.97
N HIS A 625 7.11 4.12 -13.95
CA HIS A 625 7.40 5.03 -12.81
C HIS A 625 8.71 5.82 -12.70
N TYR A 626 9.54 5.95 -13.74
CA TYR A 626 10.72 6.84 -13.65
C TYR A 626 10.71 7.97 -14.69
N ASN A 627 10.76 9.22 -14.22
CA ASN A 627 10.78 10.42 -15.05
C ASN A 627 12.22 10.74 -15.53
N TRP A 628 12.63 10.11 -16.63
CA TRP A 628 13.89 10.42 -17.33
C TRP A 628 13.72 11.48 -18.42
N SER A 629 12.82 12.46 -18.24
CA SER A 629 12.75 13.57 -19.19
C SER A 629 14.08 14.32 -19.29
N LEU A 630 14.40 14.86 -20.48
CA LEU A 630 15.60 15.68 -20.76
C LEU A 630 15.79 16.85 -19.77
N ARG A 631 14.73 17.25 -19.06
CA ARG A 631 14.71 18.27 -18.00
C ARG A 631 15.52 17.84 -16.76
N SER A 632 15.43 16.56 -16.38
CA SER A 632 16.22 15.95 -15.30
C SER A 632 17.70 15.92 -15.64
N PHE A 633 18.01 15.60 -16.91
CA PHE A 633 19.37 15.51 -17.44
C PHE A 633 20.06 16.88 -17.53
N LYS A 634 19.34 17.95 -17.93
CA LYS A 634 19.90 19.31 -17.98
C LYS A 634 20.42 19.79 -16.62
N THR A 635 19.71 19.44 -15.55
CA THR A 635 20.10 19.82 -14.18
C THR A 635 21.35 19.06 -13.73
N ILE A 636 21.44 17.77 -14.07
CA ILE A 636 22.62 16.94 -13.81
C ILE A 636 23.84 17.45 -14.59
N LEU A 637 23.67 17.81 -15.88
CA LEU A 637 24.74 18.36 -16.71
C LEU A 637 25.20 19.74 -16.23
N SER A 638 24.28 20.60 -15.79
CA SER A 638 24.60 21.91 -15.21
C SER A 638 25.40 21.77 -13.91
N MET A 639 25.01 20.83 -13.05
CA MET A 639 25.73 20.49 -11.82
C MET A 639 27.09 19.86 -12.09
N THR A 640 27.19 18.98 -13.10
CA THR A 640 28.44 18.36 -13.55
C THR A 640 29.42 19.43 -14.03
N GLY A 641 28.94 20.37 -14.86
CA GLY A 641 29.73 21.51 -15.31
C GLY A 641 30.19 22.41 -14.16
N TYR A 642 29.33 22.64 -13.16
CA TYR A 642 29.71 23.38 -11.95
C TYR A 642 30.81 22.65 -11.17
N LEU A 643 30.61 21.37 -10.82
CA LEU A 643 31.58 20.56 -10.06
C LEU A 643 32.95 20.49 -10.74
N LYS A 644 32.98 20.36 -12.08
CA LYS A 644 34.22 20.40 -12.88
C LYS A 644 34.92 21.75 -12.79
N ARG A 645 34.16 22.86 -12.73
CA ARG A 645 34.72 24.22 -12.70
C ARG A 645 35.20 24.66 -11.31
N THR A 646 34.52 24.24 -10.23
CA THR A 646 34.73 24.79 -8.88
C THR A 646 35.60 23.95 -7.96
N SER A 647 35.51 22.62 -8.02
CA SER A 647 36.08 21.77 -6.95
C SER A 647 36.88 20.56 -7.44
N MET A 648 36.69 20.13 -8.69
CA MET A 648 37.19 18.83 -9.18
C MET A 648 37.72 18.92 -10.62
N LYS A 649 38.63 19.87 -10.88
CA LYS A 649 39.24 20.02 -12.22
C LYS A 649 40.07 18.81 -12.64
N GLU A 650 40.73 18.15 -11.69
CA GLU A 650 41.67 17.04 -11.93
C GLU A 650 41.01 15.65 -11.91
N ASP A 651 39.76 15.54 -11.44
CA ASP A 651 39.03 14.26 -11.46
C ASP A 651 38.61 13.90 -12.91
N PRO A 652 38.66 12.61 -13.30
CA PRO A 652 38.09 12.10 -14.55
C PRO A 652 36.62 12.51 -14.71
N GLU A 653 36.22 12.87 -15.93
CA GLU A 653 34.86 13.37 -16.22
C GLU A 653 33.77 12.37 -15.81
N GLU A 654 34.06 11.08 -15.96
CA GLU A 654 33.21 9.97 -15.54
C GLU A 654 32.94 9.98 -14.02
N ILE A 655 33.93 10.31 -13.19
CA ILE A 655 33.78 10.41 -11.73
C ILE A 655 32.96 11.64 -11.34
N VAL A 656 33.16 12.77 -12.04
CA VAL A 656 32.41 14.01 -11.80
C VAL A 656 30.94 13.84 -12.20
N LEU A 657 30.68 13.16 -13.32
CA LEU A 657 29.34 12.85 -13.82
C LEU A 657 28.61 11.87 -12.90
N LEU A 658 29.27 10.76 -12.52
CA LEU A 658 28.75 9.78 -11.56
C LEU A 658 28.35 10.45 -10.23
N ARG A 659 29.20 11.35 -9.74
CA ARG A 659 28.98 12.08 -8.50
C ARG A 659 27.81 13.07 -8.62
N ALA A 660 27.68 13.78 -9.75
CA ALA A 660 26.52 14.62 -10.03
C ALA A 660 25.22 13.81 -10.12
N PHE A 661 25.25 12.65 -10.79
CA PHE A 661 24.13 11.72 -10.89
C PHE A 661 23.67 11.22 -9.52
N ARG A 662 24.62 10.84 -8.67
CA ARG A 662 24.34 10.36 -7.32
C ARG A 662 23.71 11.47 -6.45
N HIS A 663 24.33 12.64 -6.40
CA HIS A 663 23.90 13.73 -5.51
C HIS A 663 22.56 14.35 -5.93
N MET A 664 22.24 14.37 -7.23
CA MET A 664 20.99 14.93 -7.72
C MET A 664 19.78 13.99 -7.55
N ASN A 665 20.01 12.70 -7.29
CA ASN A 665 18.95 11.71 -7.28
C ASN A 665 18.76 11.00 -5.93
N ILE A 666 19.80 10.84 -5.09
CA ILE A 666 19.65 10.29 -3.72
C ILE A 666 18.52 10.97 -2.92
N PRO A 667 18.37 12.31 -2.91
CA PRO A 667 17.31 12.96 -2.14
C PRO A 667 15.89 12.70 -2.67
N LYS A 668 15.75 12.08 -3.85
CA LYS A 668 14.47 11.77 -4.49
C LYS A 668 13.99 10.35 -4.22
N PHE A 669 14.80 9.53 -3.57
CA PHE A 669 14.47 8.15 -3.22
C PHE A 669 14.11 8.03 -1.73
N ILE A 670 13.19 7.13 -1.41
CA ILE A 670 12.93 6.71 -0.03
C ILE A 670 14.07 5.80 0.47
N TYR A 671 14.25 5.69 1.78
CA TYR A 671 15.40 5.00 2.40
C TYR A 671 15.63 3.58 1.87
N ASP A 672 14.55 2.82 1.67
CA ASP A 672 14.60 1.44 1.19
C ASP A 672 15.05 1.34 -0.29
N ASP A 673 14.80 2.37 -1.09
CA ASP A 673 15.14 2.41 -2.53
C ASP A 673 16.55 2.96 -2.80
N VAL A 674 17.19 3.62 -1.83
CA VAL A 674 18.55 4.17 -1.98
C VAL A 674 19.56 3.06 -2.25
N ASN A 675 19.44 1.91 -1.57
CA ASN A 675 20.33 0.77 -1.79
C ASN A 675 20.13 0.15 -3.18
N LEU A 676 18.89 0.13 -3.68
CA LEU A 676 18.58 -0.34 -5.02
C LEU A 676 19.16 0.60 -6.09
N PHE A 677 19.02 1.91 -5.90
CA PHE A 677 19.61 2.95 -6.76
C PHE A 677 21.14 2.89 -6.78
N LEU A 678 21.79 2.71 -5.62
CA LEU A 678 23.24 2.59 -5.55
C LEU A 678 23.76 1.31 -6.22
N THR A 679 22.98 0.22 -6.17
CA THR A 679 23.31 -1.04 -6.87
C THR A 679 23.20 -0.85 -8.39
N LEU A 680 22.11 -0.24 -8.87
CA LEU A 680 21.93 0.12 -10.28
C LEU A 680 23.02 1.07 -10.80
N LEU A 681 23.48 2.00 -9.97
CA LEU A 681 24.52 2.96 -10.34
C LEU A 681 25.90 2.30 -10.43
N ASN A 682 26.16 1.25 -9.64
CA ASN A 682 27.35 0.41 -9.77
C ASN A 682 27.30 -0.48 -11.02
N ASP A 683 26.10 -0.94 -11.41
CA ASP A 683 25.89 -1.72 -12.64
C ASP A 683 26.04 -0.85 -13.91
N LEU A 684 25.65 0.43 -13.84
CA LEU A 684 25.78 1.41 -14.92
C LEU A 684 27.23 1.92 -15.12
N PHE A 685 28.05 1.89 -14.08
CA PHE A 685 29.45 2.36 -14.10
C PHE A 685 30.41 1.33 -13.46
N PRO A 686 30.53 0.13 -14.04
CA PRO A 686 31.33 -0.94 -13.47
C PRO A 686 32.83 -0.57 -13.47
N ASN A 687 33.52 -0.80 -12.33
CA ASN A 687 34.94 -0.50 -12.07
C ASN A 687 35.32 0.97 -11.81
N ILE A 688 34.36 1.90 -11.63
CA ILE A 688 34.64 3.29 -11.26
C ILE A 688 34.45 3.48 -9.73
N HIS A 689 35.54 3.50 -8.97
CA HIS A 689 35.49 3.78 -7.53
C HIS A 689 35.39 5.30 -7.27
N CYS A 690 34.25 5.76 -6.76
CA CYS A 690 34.07 7.15 -6.35
C CYS A 690 34.65 7.38 -4.94
N PRO A 691 35.72 8.19 -4.77
CA PRO A 691 36.27 8.46 -3.43
C PRO A 691 35.29 9.31 -2.60
N GLU A 692 35.18 9.00 -1.31
CA GLU A 692 34.41 9.79 -0.34
C GLU A 692 35.05 11.16 -0.11
N ILE A 693 34.26 12.23 -0.19
CA ILE A 693 34.74 13.59 0.09
C ILE A 693 34.63 13.80 1.59
N SER A 694 35.73 13.67 2.31
CA SER A 694 35.76 14.04 3.72
C SER A 694 35.90 15.57 3.84
N HIS A 695 34.89 16.23 4.42
CA HIS A 695 34.97 17.65 4.73
C HIS A 695 35.65 17.83 6.09
N GLU A 696 36.99 17.73 6.16
CA GLU A 696 37.74 17.79 7.42
C GLU A 696 37.47 19.09 8.22
N ASN A 697 37.34 20.23 7.55
CA ASN A 697 37.01 21.49 8.23
C ASN A 697 35.58 21.52 8.77
N LEU A 698 34.61 20.96 8.04
CA LEU A 698 33.22 20.86 8.48
C LEU A 698 33.11 19.87 9.65
N ASN A 699 33.79 18.72 9.56
CA ASN A 699 33.83 17.71 10.61
C ASN A 699 34.55 18.22 11.87
N ARG A 700 35.56 19.08 11.73
CA ARG A 700 36.20 19.77 12.87
C ARG A 700 35.25 20.78 13.52
N ILE A 701 34.54 21.59 12.73
CA ILE A 701 33.56 22.57 13.22
C ILE A 701 32.37 21.87 13.89
N ILE A 702 31.86 20.78 13.31
CA ILE A 702 30.79 19.95 13.88
C ILE A 702 31.25 19.36 15.23
N LYS A 703 32.48 18.83 15.32
CA LYS A 703 33.05 18.33 16.58
C LYS A 703 33.25 19.43 17.63
N GLU A 704 33.64 20.64 17.22
CA GLU A 704 33.77 21.80 18.12
C GLU A 704 32.41 22.32 18.62
N ILE A 705 31.36 22.25 17.79
CA ILE A 705 29.99 22.65 18.14
C ILE A 705 29.31 21.62 19.07
N LEU A 706 29.57 20.32 18.87
CA LEU A 706 29.01 19.22 19.67
C LEU A 706 29.49 19.17 21.13
N ILE A 707 30.53 19.92 21.51
CA ILE A 707 31.11 19.92 22.86
C ILE A 707 30.43 20.93 23.81
N LYS A 708 29.53 21.81 23.34
CA LYS A 708 28.80 22.76 24.20
C LYS A 708 27.38 22.25 24.55
N PRO A 709 26.99 22.18 25.84
CA PRO A 709 25.87 21.37 26.30
C PRO A 709 24.47 22.03 26.15
N GLN A 710 24.24 22.86 25.12
CA GLN A 710 22.97 23.59 24.98
C GLN A 710 22.44 23.77 23.54
N TYR A 711 22.83 22.94 22.56
CA TYR A 711 22.25 23.03 21.21
C TYR A 711 21.57 21.72 20.77
N ILE A 712 20.37 21.89 20.21
CA ILE A 712 19.50 20.85 19.66
C ILE A 712 20.22 20.16 18.50
N LEU A 713 20.17 18.83 18.47
CA LEU A 713 20.80 17.98 17.46
C LEU A 713 20.16 18.28 16.09
N VAL A 714 20.93 18.89 15.20
CA VAL A 714 20.54 19.09 13.80
C VAL A 714 20.57 17.72 13.11
N SER A 715 19.41 17.22 12.69
CA SER A 715 19.28 15.94 11.97
C SER A 715 19.95 16.02 10.59
N GLU A 716 20.61 14.95 10.11
CA GLU A 716 21.20 14.86 8.76
C GLU A 716 20.31 15.39 7.61
N PRO A 717 18.99 15.18 7.60
CA PRO A 717 18.09 15.76 6.59
C PRO A 717 18.15 17.29 6.53
N LEU A 718 18.36 17.99 7.64
CA LEU A 718 18.43 19.45 7.67
C LEU A 718 19.64 19.97 6.89
N ILE A 719 20.79 19.30 7.05
CA ILE A 719 22.05 19.62 6.36
C ILE A 719 21.88 19.43 4.84
N GLN A 720 21.18 18.37 4.45
CA GLN A 720 20.88 18.09 3.04
C GLN A 720 19.90 19.14 2.45
N GLN A 721 18.89 19.55 3.21
CA GLN A 721 17.94 20.57 2.80
C GLN A 721 18.59 21.95 2.65
N GLU A 722 19.47 22.36 3.58
CA GLU A 722 20.24 23.61 3.46
C GLU A 722 21.19 23.57 2.25
N TRP A 723 21.85 22.43 2.00
CA TRP A 723 22.69 22.27 0.82
C TRP A 723 21.90 22.38 -0.49
N LEU A 724 20.70 21.80 -0.53
CA LEU A 724 19.81 21.87 -1.69
C LEU A 724 19.39 23.33 -1.96
N ILE A 725 18.95 24.05 -0.93
CA ILE A 725 18.59 25.47 -1.04
C ILE A 725 19.79 26.27 -1.56
N LYS A 726 20.98 26.09 -0.97
CA LYS A 726 22.20 26.77 -1.39
C LYS A 726 22.56 26.49 -2.84
N SER A 727 22.47 25.23 -3.26
CA SER A 727 22.81 24.81 -4.62
C SER A 727 21.84 25.40 -5.64
N MET A 728 20.54 25.38 -5.35
CA MET A 728 19.49 25.86 -6.25
C MET A 728 19.50 27.38 -6.41
N ILE A 729 19.75 28.14 -5.32
CA ILE A 729 19.92 29.60 -5.39
C ILE A 729 21.18 29.96 -6.18
N THR A 730 22.27 29.19 -6.05
CA THR A 730 23.50 29.42 -6.82
C THR A 730 23.28 29.27 -8.33
N ILE A 731 22.34 28.40 -8.74
CA ILE A 731 21.98 28.19 -10.16
C ILE A 731 20.73 28.95 -10.60
N HIS A 732 20.20 29.86 -9.76
CA HIS A 732 19.01 30.68 -10.04
C HIS A 732 17.76 29.85 -10.40
N GLN A 733 17.53 28.77 -9.65
CA GLN A 733 16.35 27.92 -9.81
C GLN A 733 15.41 28.01 -8.60
N PRO A 734 14.09 28.17 -8.81
CA PRO A 734 13.10 28.13 -7.72
C PRO A 734 13.10 26.79 -6.97
N VAL A 735 12.86 26.84 -5.65
CA VAL A 735 12.78 25.65 -4.78
C VAL A 735 11.44 25.59 -4.06
N LEU A 736 10.81 24.41 -4.02
CA LEU A 736 9.57 24.16 -3.27
C LEU A 736 9.76 22.99 -2.29
N PHE A 737 9.47 23.22 -1.01
CA PHE A 737 9.42 22.19 0.04
C PHE A 737 7.97 21.73 0.28
N VAL A 738 7.73 20.43 0.16
CA VAL A 738 6.42 19.81 0.39
C VAL A 738 6.55 18.78 1.51
N GLY A 739 5.62 18.77 2.47
CA GLY A 739 5.57 17.74 3.52
C GLY A 739 4.59 18.10 4.64
N ASP A 740 4.42 17.24 5.64
CA ASP A 740 3.40 17.42 6.69
C ASP A 740 3.63 18.63 7.59
N THR A 741 2.55 19.16 8.17
CA THR A 741 2.61 20.26 9.15
C THR A 741 3.48 19.85 10.34
N GLY A 742 4.37 20.74 10.80
CA GLY A 742 5.31 20.44 11.89
C GLY A 742 6.65 19.81 11.45
N SER A 743 6.88 19.55 10.16
CA SER A 743 8.14 19.00 9.63
C SER A 743 9.30 20.01 9.51
N SER A 744 9.25 21.11 10.27
CA SER A 744 10.27 22.18 10.33
C SER A 744 10.61 22.94 9.03
N LYS A 745 9.92 22.72 7.89
CA LYS A 745 10.18 23.38 6.58
C LYS A 745 10.40 24.90 6.69
N THR A 746 9.43 25.61 7.27
CA THR A 746 9.47 27.06 7.47
C THR A 746 10.64 27.46 8.37
N ALA A 747 10.89 26.71 9.46
CA ALA A 747 11.98 27.00 10.38
C ALA A 747 13.35 26.83 9.71
N THR A 748 13.53 25.81 8.87
CA THR A 748 14.76 25.56 8.09
C THR A 748 15.05 26.68 7.11
N ILE A 749 14.05 27.06 6.30
CA ILE A 749 14.20 28.11 5.29
C ILE A 749 14.48 29.46 5.96
N LEU A 750 13.76 29.80 7.04
CA LEU A 750 14.00 31.03 7.79
C LEU A 750 15.38 31.04 8.48
N SER A 751 15.83 29.89 9.00
CA SER A 751 17.19 29.74 9.56
C SER A 751 18.25 29.99 8.49
N TYR A 752 18.07 29.43 7.30
CA TYR A 752 18.97 29.63 6.16
C TYR A 752 18.98 31.09 5.70
N ILE A 753 17.80 31.71 5.55
CA ILE A 753 17.64 33.11 5.13
C ILE A 753 18.29 34.10 6.12
N ARG A 754 18.26 33.79 7.42
CA ARG A 754 18.91 34.62 8.46
C ARG A 754 20.44 34.64 8.35
N ASN A 755 21.04 33.67 7.68
CA ASN A 755 22.49 33.54 7.54
C ASN A 755 23.04 34.09 6.22
N PHE A 756 22.24 34.81 5.42
CA PHE A 756 22.71 35.42 4.17
C PHE A 756 23.70 36.58 4.42
N ASP A 757 24.67 36.71 3.50
CA ASP A 757 25.54 37.89 3.39
C ASP A 757 24.73 39.16 3.07
N SER A 758 25.31 40.33 3.36
CA SER A 758 24.71 41.66 3.12
C SER A 758 24.39 41.98 1.64
N GLN A 759 24.70 41.07 0.71
CA GLN A 759 24.37 41.16 -0.72
C GLN A 759 22.93 40.73 -1.02
N TYR A 760 22.25 40.04 -0.10
CA TYR A 760 20.88 39.56 -0.28
C TYR A 760 19.90 40.30 0.62
N THR A 761 18.78 40.69 0.03
CA THR A 761 17.60 41.23 0.71
C THR A 761 16.51 40.16 0.68
N ASN A 762 15.67 40.09 1.71
CA ASN A 762 14.72 38.98 1.86
C ASN A 762 13.29 39.51 2.05
N LEU A 763 12.34 38.90 1.34
CA LEU A 763 10.91 39.17 1.49
C LEU A 763 10.20 37.87 1.87
N ILE A 764 9.51 37.86 3.01
CA ILE A 764 8.75 36.69 3.49
C ILE A 764 7.26 36.99 3.29
N LEU A 765 6.57 36.12 2.54
CA LEU A 765 5.14 36.20 2.29
C LEU A 765 4.46 34.96 2.84
N ASN A 766 3.64 35.14 3.88
CA ASN A 766 2.83 34.07 4.44
C ASN A 766 1.46 34.06 3.77
N PHE A 767 1.15 32.99 3.05
CA PHE A 767 -0.10 32.87 2.35
C PHE A 767 -1.19 32.39 3.31
N SER A 768 -2.40 32.93 3.11
CA SER A 768 -3.57 32.58 3.89
C SER A 768 -4.79 32.62 3.00
N SER A 769 -5.91 32.10 3.51
CA SER A 769 -7.21 32.16 2.83
C SER A 769 -7.71 33.60 2.54
N ARG A 770 -7.04 34.63 3.08
CA ARG A 770 -7.36 36.05 2.85
C ARG A 770 -6.38 36.75 1.90
N THR A 771 -5.25 36.13 1.58
CA THR A 771 -4.19 36.74 0.76
C THR A 771 -4.63 36.85 -0.69
N LYS A 772 -4.81 38.08 -1.20
CA LYS A 772 -5.17 38.34 -2.60
C LYS A 772 -3.93 38.66 -3.43
N SER A 773 -4.07 38.55 -4.75
CA SER A 773 -2.98 38.83 -5.69
C SER A 773 -2.46 40.27 -5.61
N ILE A 774 -3.29 41.23 -5.21
CA ILE A 774 -2.87 42.62 -4.99
C ILE A 774 -1.94 42.76 -3.79
N ASP A 775 -2.14 41.95 -2.75
CA ASP A 775 -1.32 41.99 -1.52
C ASP A 775 0.08 41.45 -1.83
N VAL A 776 0.16 40.38 -2.62
CA VAL A 776 1.42 39.81 -3.13
C VAL A 776 2.15 40.84 -4.00
N GLN A 777 1.47 41.45 -4.96
CA GLN A 777 2.08 42.46 -5.85
C GLN A 777 2.64 43.65 -5.06
N ARG A 778 1.86 44.24 -4.14
CA ARG A 778 2.30 45.38 -3.32
C ARG A 778 3.49 45.03 -2.44
N SER A 779 3.51 43.83 -1.88
CA SER A 779 4.61 43.38 -1.02
C SER A 779 5.90 43.24 -1.82
N ILE A 780 5.84 42.72 -3.04
CA ILE A 780 6.99 42.62 -3.95
C ILE A 780 7.42 44.02 -4.41
N GLU A 781 6.49 44.88 -4.87
CA GLU A 781 6.79 46.25 -5.30
C GLU A 781 7.44 47.09 -4.20
N SER A 782 7.14 46.83 -2.93
CA SER A 782 7.76 47.54 -1.80
C SER A 782 9.27 47.32 -1.68
N GLN A 783 9.80 46.26 -2.29
CA GLN A 783 11.22 45.89 -2.26
C GLN A 783 11.93 46.17 -3.59
N LEU A 784 11.26 46.80 -4.55
CA LEU A 784 11.78 47.04 -5.90
C LEU A 784 11.94 48.52 -6.20
N GLU A 785 13.09 48.86 -6.78
CA GLU A 785 13.42 50.18 -7.32
C GLU A 785 13.44 50.13 -8.85
N LYS A 786 13.07 51.25 -9.48
CA LYS A 786 13.11 51.38 -10.93
C LYS A 786 14.54 51.59 -11.42
N ARG A 787 15.05 50.68 -12.27
CA ARG A 787 16.42 50.75 -12.82
C ARG A 787 16.47 51.33 -14.23
N SER A 788 15.49 51.01 -15.06
CA SER A 788 15.39 51.46 -16.45
C SER A 788 13.92 51.78 -16.79
N LYS A 789 13.58 52.05 -18.07
CA LYS A 789 12.22 52.42 -18.49
C LYS A 789 11.15 51.46 -17.93
N ASP A 790 11.39 50.16 -18.07
CA ASP A 790 10.44 49.10 -17.70
C ASP A 790 11.06 48.02 -16.78
N THR A 791 12.34 48.15 -16.40
CA THR A 791 13.03 47.19 -15.51
C THR A 791 13.09 47.67 -14.07
N TYR A 792 12.68 46.79 -13.16
CA TYR A 792 12.65 46.95 -11.71
C TYR A 792 13.50 45.85 -11.07
N GLY A 793 14.16 46.18 -9.97
CA GLY A 793 14.97 45.23 -9.21
C GLY A 793 15.19 45.77 -7.81
N PRO A 794 15.68 44.94 -6.88
CA PRO A 794 16.10 45.43 -5.57
C PRO A 794 17.25 46.44 -5.68
N THR A 795 17.54 47.12 -4.57
CA THR A 795 18.61 48.13 -4.43
C THR A 795 19.85 47.73 -5.22
N ALA A 796 20.36 48.65 -6.05
CA ALA A 796 21.43 48.35 -7.00
C ALA A 796 22.62 47.63 -6.34
N GLY A 797 22.97 46.45 -6.87
CA GLY A 797 24.04 45.59 -6.33
C GLY A 797 23.58 44.51 -5.35
N THR A 798 22.32 44.51 -4.94
CA THR A 798 21.71 43.46 -4.09
C THR A 798 20.79 42.53 -4.89
N LYS A 799 20.53 41.32 -4.37
CA LYS A 799 19.53 40.37 -4.89
C LYS A 799 18.38 40.22 -3.89
N LEU A 800 17.17 39.94 -4.37
CA LEU A 800 15.99 39.74 -3.53
C LEU A 800 15.60 38.28 -3.49
N ILE A 801 15.51 37.70 -2.29
CA ILE A 801 15.04 36.33 -2.08
C ILE A 801 13.62 36.40 -1.54
N ILE A 802 12.67 35.84 -2.28
CA ILE A 802 11.28 35.79 -1.87
C ILE A 802 10.97 34.40 -1.31
N PHE A 803 10.65 34.35 -0.01
CA PHE A 803 10.15 33.15 0.65
C PHE A 803 8.62 33.17 0.71
N LEU A 804 7.99 32.14 0.15
CA LEU A 804 6.55 31.93 0.12
C LEU A 804 6.17 30.79 1.06
N ASP A 805 5.52 31.10 2.18
CA ASP A 805 5.03 30.09 3.12
C ASP A 805 3.55 29.78 2.88
N ASP A 806 3.16 28.51 3.01
CA ASP A 806 1.81 28.01 2.80
C ASP A 806 1.18 28.38 1.44
N ILE A 807 1.95 28.20 0.35
CA ILE A 807 1.52 28.60 -1.02
C ILE A 807 0.17 27.99 -1.45
N SER A 808 -0.25 26.86 -0.85
CA SER A 808 -1.51 26.17 -1.12
C SER A 808 -2.74 26.80 -0.46
N MET A 809 -2.56 27.71 0.50
CA MET A 809 -3.63 28.25 1.36
C MET A 809 -4.54 29.36 0.76
N PRO A 810 -4.18 30.11 -0.32
CA PRO A 810 -5.08 31.13 -0.89
C PRO A 810 -6.43 30.55 -1.32
N LYS A 811 -7.52 31.28 -1.11
CA LYS A 811 -8.85 30.82 -1.55
C LYS A 811 -8.93 30.74 -3.08
N ILE A 812 -9.54 29.67 -3.54
CA ILE A 812 -9.97 29.50 -4.93
C ILE A 812 -11.08 30.53 -5.18
N ASP A 813 -10.93 31.33 -6.23
CA ASP A 813 -11.96 32.28 -6.63
C ASP A 813 -13.13 31.57 -7.35
N GLN A 814 -14.16 32.33 -7.70
CA GLN A 814 -15.35 31.80 -8.40
C GLN A 814 -15.05 31.14 -9.76
N TYR A 815 -13.84 31.28 -10.29
CA TYR A 815 -13.38 30.73 -11.56
C TYR A 815 -12.39 29.58 -11.38
N GLY A 816 -12.27 29.01 -10.18
CA GLY A 816 -11.34 27.91 -9.93
C GLY A 816 -9.87 28.34 -9.85
N THR A 817 -9.59 29.65 -9.88
CA THR A 817 -8.23 30.19 -9.91
C THR A 817 -7.82 30.69 -8.53
N GLN A 818 -6.63 30.32 -8.08
CA GLN A 818 -6.00 30.96 -6.92
C GLN A 818 -5.22 32.19 -7.41
N GLN A 819 -5.86 33.36 -7.39
CA GLN A 819 -5.33 34.59 -8.00
C GLN A 819 -3.89 34.92 -7.58
N SER A 820 -3.55 34.67 -6.31
CA SER A 820 -2.22 34.89 -5.75
C SER A 820 -1.17 33.96 -6.38
N ILE A 821 -1.53 32.71 -6.64
CA ILE A 821 -0.66 31.71 -7.29
C ILE A 821 -0.54 31.99 -8.79
N ALA A 822 -1.63 32.40 -9.45
CA ALA A 822 -1.60 32.78 -10.87
C ALA A 822 -0.66 33.97 -11.13
N LEU A 823 -0.62 34.94 -10.22
CA LEU A 823 0.35 36.05 -10.29
C LEU A 823 1.79 35.55 -10.10
N LEU A 824 2.03 34.65 -9.15
CA LEU A 824 3.37 34.09 -8.93
C LEU A 824 3.85 33.28 -10.13
N LYS A 825 2.96 32.51 -10.76
CA LYS A 825 3.26 31.80 -12.01
C LYS A 825 3.71 32.76 -13.11
N LEU A 826 2.98 33.85 -13.31
CA LEU A 826 3.35 34.91 -14.26
C LEU A 826 4.73 35.49 -13.94
N LEU A 827 5.01 35.79 -12.67
CA LEU A 827 6.27 36.36 -12.21
C LEU A 827 7.47 35.43 -12.43
N ILE A 828 7.31 34.14 -12.11
CA ILE A 828 8.40 33.16 -12.21
C ILE A 828 8.67 32.79 -13.69
N GLU A 829 7.62 32.64 -14.51
CA GLU A 829 7.76 32.22 -15.91
C GLU A 829 8.16 33.36 -16.85
N LYS A 830 7.68 34.59 -16.59
CA LYS A 830 7.86 35.74 -17.49
C LYS A 830 8.79 36.81 -16.92
N HIS A 831 9.32 36.63 -15.71
CA HIS A 831 10.21 37.59 -15.04
C HIS A 831 9.62 39.01 -15.01
N GLY A 832 8.33 39.13 -14.71
CA GLY A 832 7.65 40.42 -14.68
C GLY A 832 6.15 40.34 -14.38
N MET A 833 5.52 41.51 -14.26
CA MET A 833 4.09 41.64 -13.98
C MET A 833 3.53 42.95 -14.55
N TYR A 834 2.22 43.00 -14.76
CA TYR A 834 1.53 44.21 -15.21
C TYR A 834 1.27 45.20 -14.07
N GLU A 835 1.44 46.48 -14.36
CA GLU A 835 0.98 47.56 -13.49
C GLU A 835 -0.54 47.55 -13.39
N ARG A 836 -1.11 47.45 -12.18
CA ARG A 836 -2.57 47.40 -11.99
C ARG A 836 -3.26 48.76 -11.97
N THR A 837 -2.49 49.85 -11.96
CA THR A 837 -2.98 51.23 -11.90
C THR A 837 -2.35 52.04 -13.03
N GLY A 838 -3.13 52.44 -14.04
CA GLY A 838 -2.62 53.17 -15.20
C GLY A 838 -2.84 52.40 -16.51
N GLU A 839 -1.89 52.52 -17.45
CA GLU A 839 -1.98 51.99 -18.83
C GLU A 839 -1.63 50.49 -18.96
N LEU A 840 -1.58 49.73 -17.84
CA LEU A 840 -1.21 48.30 -17.82
C LEU A 840 0.19 48.03 -18.42
N ASN A 841 1.18 48.87 -18.08
CA ASN A 841 2.55 48.66 -18.56
C ASN A 841 3.20 47.43 -17.91
N TRP A 842 3.97 46.67 -18.69
CA TRP A 842 4.72 45.51 -18.20
C TRP A 842 5.97 45.95 -17.44
N LYS A 843 6.11 45.48 -16.20
CA LYS A 843 7.30 45.67 -15.37
C LYS A 843 8.16 44.42 -15.42
N PHE A 844 9.34 44.50 -16.03
CA PHE A 844 10.37 43.46 -15.95
C PHE A 844 11.00 43.48 -14.57
N ILE A 845 11.13 42.31 -13.96
CA ILE A 845 11.67 42.16 -12.61
C ILE A 845 12.92 41.28 -12.69
N THR A 846 14.06 41.82 -12.26
CA THR A 846 15.36 41.13 -12.32
C THR A 846 15.98 41.00 -10.93
N ASP A 847 16.94 40.09 -10.80
CA ASP A 847 17.68 39.80 -9.55
C ASP A 847 16.80 39.29 -8.40
N ILE A 848 15.85 38.39 -8.71
CA ILE A 848 14.99 37.71 -7.74
C ILE A 848 15.19 36.20 -7.76
N ASP A 849 15.36 35.59 -6.59
CA ASP A 849 15.34 34.14 -6.37
C ASP A 849 14.12 33.74 -5.50
N TRP A 850 13.61 32.52 -5.71
CA TRP A 850 12.33 32.06 -5.14
C TRP A 850 12.50 30.80 -4.29
N ILE A 851 11.96 30.83 -3.07
CA ILE A 851 11.87 29.67 -2.17
C ILE A 851 10.43 29.56 -1.69
N ALA A 852 9.85 28.36 -1.67
CA ALA A 852 8.48 28.15 -1.22
C ALA A 852 8.36 26.92 -0.32
N ALA A 853 7.36 26.91 0.56
CA ALA A 853 6.97 25.76 1.36
C ALA A 853 5.44 25.56 1.35
N MET A 854 5.00 24.30 1.41
CA MET A 854 3.60 23.95 1.57
C MET A 854 3.38 22.61 2.28
N SER A 855 2.20 22.42 2.85
CA SER A 855 1.73 21.11 3.29
C SER A 855 1.46 20.19 2.10
N THR A 856 1.54 18.87 2.33
CA THR A 856 0.99 17.85 1.43
C THR A 856 -0.47 18.20 1.09
N PRO A 857 -0.87 18.31 -0.19
CA PRO A 857 -2.26 18.59 -0.55
C PRO A 857 -3.14 17.42 -0.09
N GLY A 858 -4.02 17.67 0.89
CA GLY A 858 -4.90 16.66 1.45
C GLY A 858 -6.15 16.43 0.57
N ASN A 859 -6.62 15.18 0.55
CA ASN A 859 -7.87 14.66 -0.02
C ASN A 859 -9.14 15.25 0.63
N GLU A 860 -9.20 16.56 0.83
CA GLU A 860 -10.37 17.26 1.36
C GLU A 860 -10.76 18.38 0.38
N LEU A 861 -11.39 17.98 -0.72
CA LEU A 861 -12.37 18.72 -1.54
C LEU A 861 -12.55 17.95 -2.87
N LEU A 862 -13.32 16.86 -2.79
CA LEU A 862 -14.11 16.33 -3.90
C LEU A 862 -15.56 16.36 -3.47
#